data_AF-A0A9D5HV72-F1
#
_entry.id   AF-A0A9D5HV72-F1
#
_cell.length_a   1.000
_cell.length_b   1.000
_cell.length_c   1.000
_cell.angle_alpha   90.00
_cell.angle_beta   90.00
_cell.angle_gamma   90.00
#
_symmetry.space_group_name_H-M   'P 1'
#
loop_
_entity.id
_entity.type
_entity.pdbx_description
1 polymer ?
#
loop_
_entity_poly.entity_id
_entity_poly.type
_entity_poly.pdbx_seq_one_letter_code
_entity_poly.pdbx_strand_id
1 'polypeptide(L)'
;MSSNNGKEVGVEDSPESKFLVEGDVDLTKSCLWTILERYYETVSIDAWRKNQVPSFITSNCRLASGYARLIHSFIMDQNPTGSPLKKVYIVEIGGGHGRFTFLLLKALEKYSPVWKDLGYDDVPFKYIFTDASDASFSFLTRESSALIPYIRSGWLEFACYNGNDSEPSNISFGLNNQESISPGSNIVLICNYVLDSLLTDAIAINKDKIISKATVSVYSSQVEEDLTHPSIADRMTLSWSWKEITDEDFLSSTCSENKVYNVISEKVKSHEIEYLTQRERLLLKYTQFDKSLYNVIKSYIELDREMSFVLPLGAIRMLRRFYQYSNGNICVLIGDKGYPDDTEFISIKPPHIAVHGCMSFMVNLDAIKKYFCDLGGSYLATRYKDTFQITCILGKNKSSFPRVVGSFIDSQDDLVPDNLLSIQRGFEQLGSNSSSLSNGLKPYLGVLRYSMHDPFILWVLRNGILANIGDLNIRQREDIIFDLRTVYQNIYPLEINIDVFDLLAQICLKSGFVNDAIFYYNESLRCCPEIMHPSTFVNLAKCYQSQRNWKKALHFCNEALKMDPSYPPAIEFNSEYLNSSKRLNYIIIGCYSSWVFTEIIPTIQFDAMYNCTGVIPTKHTIENAKKAFDHLQEIYSSNQENDVFYCSPPKFFIEEISGNPSFVDALKDIFSDNSQIEAVILDVHPNLLKSCMSVIWEFNKHVMTRSPAARDVSTASEILGLKPPKSLWFDYSPFKFETALLQVFNIIKQHGRLYAINCRYDIPSETINKSDEYMNDELIVRLIHSLSAIYIAIDGTLDWVFCPSTDNDHEKKTLFCGWSSPLWSQSDSININNNLPEKTQIKSLSNKSDEIHCTISSEFVSWDKAFIQFDFHCDNCTLSLRKEGPIWILLIRTSKARYESKIQCVGLQTANERFRKLCKDYSPEQYNIKDSIGISAWWDAIEKSKQSPIHFSYK
;
A
#
# COMPACT_ATOMS: atom_id res chain seq x y z
N MET A 1 -11.76 5.74 -19.17
CA MET A 1 -10.62 6.57 -19.64
C MET A 1 -10.16 6.18 -21.06
N SER A 2 -11.03 5.59 -21.90
CA SER A 2 -10.66 5.03 -23.21
C SER A 2 -11.14 5.85 -24.43
N SER A 3 -11.51 7.12 -24.26
CA SER A 3 -12.22 7.87 -25.33
C SER A 3 -11.36 8.80 -26.18
N ASN A 4 -10.09 9.05 -25.85
CA ASN A 4 -9.21 9.91 -26.68
C ASN A 4 -8.22 9.08 -27.52
N ASN A 5 -8.73 8.02 -28.15
CA ASN A 5 -8.13 7.56 -29.41
C ASN A 5 -8.44 8.66 -30.42
N GLY A 6 -7.56 9.64 -30.47
CA GLY A 6 -7.58 10.77 -31.36
C GLY A 6 -7.75 10.37 -32.81
N LYS A 7 -8.24 11.37 -33.50
CA LYS A 7 -9.00 11.21 -34.72
C LYS A 7 -8.02 11.36 -35.87
N GLU A 8 -8.11 10.45 -36.83
CA GLU A 8 -7.43 10.67 -38.11
C GLU A 8 -7.99 11.94 -38.76
N VAL A 9 -7.11 12.78 -39.29
CA VAL A 9 -7.53 13.99 -40.01
C VAL A 9 -8.36 13.57 -41.21
N GLY A 10 -9.56 14.16 -41.34
CA GLY A 10 -10.46 13.82 -42.44
C GLY A 10 -9.89 14.24 -43.80
N VAL A 11 -9.99 13.34 -44.78
CA VAL A 11 -9.79 13.69 -46.19
C VAL A 11 -10.94 14.59 -46.64
N GLU A 12 -10.63 15.65 -47.39
CA GLU A 12 -11.63 16.60 -47.87
C GLU A 12 -12.36 16.09 -49.12
N ASP A 13 -13.65 15.82 -48.99
CA ASP A 13 -14.51 15.33 -50.08
C ASP A 13 -15.35 16.44 -50.75
N SER A 14 -15.48 17.62 -50.13
CA SER A 14 -16.28 18.75 -50.63
C SER A 14 -15.61 20.10 -50.38
N PRO A 15 -14.47 20.40 -51.04
CA PRO A 15 -13.70 21.62 -50.86
C PRO A 15 -14.53 22.91 -50.96
N GLU A 16 -15.49 22.93 -51.88
CA GLU A 16 -16.42 24.05 -52.14
C GLU A 16 -17.25 24.47 -50.91
N SER A 17 -17.40 23.58 -49.93
CA SER A 17 -18.20 23.80 -48.73
C SER A 17 -17.40 24.36 -47.54
N LYS A 18 -16.09 24.56 -47.72
CA LYS A 18 -15.16 24.97 -46.66
C LYS A 18 -14.27 26.13 -47.08
N PHE A 19 -13.56 26.69 -46.10
CA PHE A 19 -12.63 27.78 -46.33
C PHE A 19 -11.23 27.22 -46.57
N LEU A 20 -10.60 27.64 -47.66
CA LEU A 20 -9.22 27.30 -47.97
C LEU A 20 -8.27 28.07 -47.04
N VAL A 21 -7.48 27.34 -46.26
CA VAL A 21 -6.42 27.91 -45.40
C VAL A 21 -5.12 28.00 -46.20
N GLU A 22 -4.77 26.93 -46.92
CA GLU A 22 -3.58 26.82 -47.76
C GLU A 22 -3.86 25.85 -48.92
N GLY A 23 -3.45 26.18 -50.15
CA GLY A 23 -3.80 25.42 -51.35
C GLY A 23 -2.58 24.82 -52.07
N ASP A 24 -2.60 23.50 -52.25
CA ASP A 24 -1.72 22.69 -53.10
C ASP A 24 -0.22 23.02 -52.98
N VAL A 25 0.30 23.00 -51.75
CA VAL A 25 1.72 23.26 -51.47
C VAL A 25 2.48 21.97 -51.21
N ASP A 26 3.79 21.96 -51.46
CA ASP A 26 4.67 20.85 -51.04
C ASP A 26 4.48 20.57 -49.55
N LEU A 27 4.33 19.30 -49.14
CA LEU A 27 4.08 18.95 -47.73
C LEU A 27 5.13 19.57 -46.78
N THR A 28 6.40 19.58 -47.18
CA THR A 28 7.50 20.15 -46.39
C THR A 28 7.46 21.67 -46.22
N LYS A 29 6.60 22.37 -46.97
CA LYS A 29 6.40 23.83 -46.90
C LYS A 29 5.04 24.22 -46.35
N SER A 30 4.20 23.25 -45.98
CA SER A 30 2.84 23.50 -45.55
C SER A 30 2.77 24.19 -44.19
N CYS A 31 1.74 25.02 -44.01
CA CYS A 31 1.37 25.65 -42.74
C CYS A 31 1.12 24.64 -41.61
N LEU A 32 0.88 23.36 -41.94
CA LEU A 32 0.78 22.26 -40.96
C LEU A 32 1.96 22.23 -39.98
N TRP A 33 3.19 22.49 -40.45
CA TRP A 33 4.37 22.50 -39.59
C TRP A 33 4.40 23.69 -38.64
N THR A 34 3.97 24.87 -39.10
CA THR A 34 3.88 26.07 -38.26
C THR A 34 2.75 25.95 -37.24
N ILE A 35 1.62 25.33 -37.61
CA ILE A 35 0.52 25.02 -36.67
C ILE A 35 1.04 24.08 -35.56
N LEU A 36 1.81 23.05 -35.93
CA LEU A 36 2.39 22.11 -34.98
C LEU A 36 3.41 22.77 -34.04
N GLU A 37 4.32 23.59 -34.58
CA GLU A 37 5.32 24.31 -33.78
C GLU A 37 4.65 25.26 -32.77
N ARG A 38 3.68 26.08 -33.23
CA ARG A 38 2.94 27.00 -32.36
C ARG A 38 2.11 26.26 -31.30
N TYR A 39 1.68 25.02 -31.55
CA TYR A 39 1.00 24.22 -30.52
C TYR A 39 1.91 23.97 -29.32
N TYR A 40 3.15 23.54 -29.55
CA TYR A 40 4.10 23.27 -28.47
C TYR A 40 4.56 24.53 -27.74
N GLU A 41 4.67 25.66 -28.44
CA GLU A 41 4.97 26.97 -27.84
C GLU A 41 3.84 27.45 -26.91
N THR A 42 2.57 27.21 -27.28
CA THR A 42 1.42 27.80 -26.58
C THR A 42 0.85 26.94 -25.46
N VAL A 43 0.77 25.61 -25.64
CA VAL A 43 0.09 24.73 -24.69
C VAL A 43 1.02 24.32 -23.52
N SER A 44 2.34 24.27 -23.74
CA SER A 44 3.36 23.96 -22.72
C SER A 44 2.96 22.77 -21.82
N ILE A 45 3.33 22.79 -20.53
CA ILE A 45 3.11 21.68 -19.58
C ILE A 45 1.62 21.29 -19.40
N ASP A 46 0.69 22.19 -19.70
CA ASP A 46 -0.73 22.02 -19.38
C ASP A 46 -1.43 20.96 -20.25
N ALA A 47 -0.91 20.68 -21.45
CA ALA A 47 -1.40 19.60 -22.31
C ALA A 47 -1.40 18.25 -21.57
N TRP A 48 -0.33 18.00 -20.80
CA TRP A 48 -0.12 16.74 -20.08
C TRP A 48 -0.79 16.74 -18.70
N ARG A 49 -0.75 17.87 -17.97
CA ARG A 49 -1.39 17.97 -16.63
C ARG A 49 -2.91 17.75 -16.68
N LYS A 50 -3.56 18.23 -17.74
CA LYS A 50 -5.00 18.04 -18.00
C LYS A 50 -5.32 16.71 -18.68
N ASN A 51 -4.32 15.85 -18.87
CA ASN A 51 -4.42 14.54 -19.53
C ASN A 51 -5.03 14.63 -20.95
N GLN A 52 -4.72 15.71 -21.69
CA GLN A 52 -5.14 15.85 -23.10
C GLN A 52 -4.29 14.96 -24.00
N VAL A 53 -2.99 14.84 -23.68
CA VAL A 53 -2.02 13.97 -24.37
C VAL A 53 -1.67 12.78 -23.46
N PRO A 54 -2.01 11.53 -23.84
CA PRO A 54 -1.69 10.34 -23.04
C PRO A 54 -0.18 10.14 -22.89
N SER A 55 0.35 10.15 -21.66
CA SER A 55 1.80 10.00 -21.41
C SER A 55 2.24 8.60 -20.98
N PHE A 56 1.33 7.71 -20.58
CA PHE A 56 1.73 6.42 -19.97
C PHE A 56 2.52 5.52 -20.93
N ILE A 57 2.16 5.53 -22.22
CA ILE A 57 2.88 4.76 -23.24
C ILE A 57 4.34 5.20 -23.38
N THR A 58 4.68 6.46 -23.07
CA THR A 58 6.07 6.97 -23.13
C THR A 58 6.75 7.09 -21.78
N SER A 59 5.97 7.08 -20.70
CA SER A 59 6.43 7.47 -19.36
C SER A 59 5.94 6.50 -18.29
N ASN A 60 6.45 5.28 -18.33
CA ASN A 60 6.19 4.25 -17.31
C ASN A 60 7.49 3.62 -16.79
N CYS A 61 7.43 3.06 -15.57
CA CYS A 61 8.60 2.51 -14.88
C CYS A 61 9.26 1.35 -15.65
N ARG A 62 8.47 0.57 -16.41
CA ARG A 62 8.97 -0.59 -17.15
C ARG A 62 9.83 -0.18 -18.35
N LEU A 63 9.34 0.76 -19.16
CA LEU A 63 10.09 1.33 -20.30
C LEU A 63 11.38 1.99 -19.81
N ALA A 64 11.29 2.85 -18.78
CA ALA A 64 12.44 3.51 -18.19
C ALA A 64 13.50 2.51 -17.67
N SER A 65 13.07 1.42 -17.02
CA SER A 65 13.98 0.36 -16.58
C SER A 65 14.62 -0.40 -17.74
N GLY A 66 13.92 -0.59 -18.86
CA GLY A 66 14.48 -1.18 -20.07
C GLY A 66 15.56 -0.29 -20.69
N TYR A 67 15.27 1.01 -20.83
CA TYR A 67 16.23 1.99 -21.34
C TYR A 67 17.46 2.12 -20.42
N ALA A 68 17.26 2.15 -19.09
CA ALA A 68 18.36 2.18 -18.13
C ALA A 68 19.32 1.00 -18.30
N ARG A 69 18.78 -0.21 -18.58
CA ARG A 69 19.59 -1.41 -18.85
C ARG A 69 20.42 -1.25 -20.12
N LEU A 70 19.82 -0.75 -21.21
CA LEU A 70 20.51 -0.51 -22.47
C LEU A 70 21.59 0.58 -22.32
N ILE A 71 21.28 1.67 -21.62
CA ILE A 71 22.21 2.76 -21.32
C ILE A 71 23.37 2.26 -20.47
N HIS A 72 23.10 1.52 -19.40
CA HIS A 72 24.13 0.90 -18.57
C HIS A 72 25.05 0.03 -19.43
N SER A 73 24.48 -0.82 -20.28
CA SER A 73 25.26 -1.69 -21.15
C SER A 73 26.08 -0.91 -22.18
N PHE A 74 25.57 0.20 -22.69
CA PHE A 74 26.34 1.11 -23.55
C PHE A 74 27.51 1.75 -22.79
N ILE A 75 27.28 2.21 -21.56
CA ILE A 75 28.35 2.72 -20.67
C ILE A 75 29.44 1.66 -20.50
N MET A 76 29.07 0.39 -20.26
CA MET A 76 30.02 -0.71 -20.09
C MET A 76 30.76 -1.07 -21.39
N ASP A 77 30.09 -0.98 -22.55
CA ASP A 77 30.74 -1.17 -23.86
C ASP A 77 31.74 -0.06 -24.17
N GLN A 78 31.49 1.19 -23.72
CA GLN A 78 32.40 2.32 -23.88
C GLN A 78 33.54 2.34 -22.85
N ASN A 79 33.38 1.65 -21.73
CA ASN A 79 34.30 1.62 -20.59
C ASN A 79 34.70 0.19 -20.21
N PRO A 80 35.38 -0.56 -21.10
CA PRO A 80 35.83 -1.91 -20.79
C PRO A 80 36.84 -1.89 -19.63
N THR A 81 36.88 -2.98 -18.86
CA THR A 81 37.72 -3.12 -17.67
C THR A 81 39.17 -2.72 -17.95
N GLY A 82 39.73 -1.85 -17.10
CA GLY A 82 41.10 -1.33 -17.24
C GLY A 82 41.24 -0.10 -18.14
N SER A 83 40.15 0.41 -18.74
CA SER A 83 40.16 1.68 -19.47
C SER A 83 39.77 2.85 -18.56
N PRO A 84 40.30 4.07 -18.78
CA PRO A 84 39.83 5.28 -18.10
C PRO A 84 38.34 5.50 -18.36
N LEU A 85 37.64 5.98 -17.34
CA LEU A 85 36.21 6.31 -17.44
C LEU A 85 36.00 7.44 -18.47
N LYS A 86 35.26 7.12 -19.53
CA LYS A 86 34.71 8.04 -20.51
C LYS A 86 33.25 8.30 -20.16
N LYS A 87 32.94 9.57 -19.88
CA LYS A 87 31.58 10.03 -19.60
C LYS A 87 30.69 9.85 -20.83
N VAL A 88 29.49 9.31 -20.62
CA VAL A 88 28.45 9.16 -21.65
C VAL A 88 27.45 10.31 -21.51
N TYR A 89 27.13 10.99 -22.62
CA TYR A 89 26.08 12.01 -22.63
C TYR A 89 24.76 11.36 -23.03
N ILE A 90 23.77 11.41 -22.14
CA ILE A 90 22.41 10.96 -22.43
C ILE A 90 21.62 12.21 -22.82
N VAL A 91 21.19 12.32 -24.07
CA VAL A 91 20.45 13.46 -24.58
C VAL A 91 19.02 13.01 -24.86
N GLU A 92 18.05 13.56 -24.13
CA GLU A 92 16.63 13.32 -24.36
C GLU A 92 16.06 14.44 -25.23
N ILE A 93 15.57 14.09 -26.42
CA ILE A 93 14.95 15.04 -27.37
C ILE A 93 13.45 15.12 -27.10
N GLY A 94 12.96 16.32 -26.82
CA GLY A 94 11.54 16.56 -26.55
C GLY A 94 11.09 15.96 -25.22
N GLY A 95 11.84 16.19 -24.13
CA GLY A 95 11.56 15.58 -22.83
C GLY A 95 10.23 16.03 -22.18
N GLY A 96 9.61 17.09 -22.70
CA GLY A 96 8.24 17.51 -22.38
C GLY A 96 8.01 17.75 -20.89
N HIS A 97 7.22 16.89 -20.26
CA HIS A 97 6.84 17.03 -18.85
C HIS A 97 7.78 16.31 -17.86
N GLY A 98 8.89 15.70 -18.31
CA GLY A 98 9.95 15.20 -17.44
C GLY A 98 9.63 13.97 -16.57
N ARG A 99 8.46 13.33 -16.73
CA ARG A 99 8.13 12.08 -16.00
C ARG A 99 9.03 10.94 -16.44
N PHE A 100 9.23 10.77 -17.75
CA PHE A 100 10.14 9.74 -18.26
C PHE A 100 11.58 9.99 -17.78
N THR A 101 12.07 11.22 -17.87
CA THR A 101 13.36 11.67 -17.31
C THR A 101 13.54 11.24 -15.87
N PHE A 102 12.56 11.56 -15.00
CA PHE A 102 12.57 11.17 -13.59
C PHE A 102 12.65 9.64 -13.41
N LEU A 103 11.77 8.90 -14.08
CA LEU A 103 11.72 7.44 -13.98
C LEU A 103 13.00 6.78 -14.50
N LEU A 104 13.61 7.32 -15.57
CA LEU A 104 14.85 6.82 -16.12
C LEU A 104 16.04 7.12 -15.21
N LEU A 105 16.14 8.32 -14.63
CA LEU A 105 17.16 8.65 -13.64
C LEU A 105 17.04 7.77 -12.39
N LYS A 106 15.81 7.51 -11.90
CA LYS A 106 15.55 6.53 -10.82
C LYS A 106 15.99 5.12 -11.19
N ALA A 107 15.76 4.69 -12.43
CA ALA A 107 16.20 3.38 -12.89
C ALA A 107 17.73 3.30 -13.03
N LEU A 108 18.39 4.37 -13.48
CA LEU A 108 19.85 4.48 -13.56
C LEU A 108 20.51 4.49 -12.17
N GLU A 109 19.92 5.19 -11.20
CA GLU A 109 20.38 5.23 -9.79
C GLU A 109 20.54 3.84 -9.19
N LYS A 110 19.73 2.85 -9.62
CA LYS A 110 19.85 1.45 -9.15
C LYS A 110 21.20 0.81 -9.50
N TYR A 111 21.92 1.33 -10.49
CA TYR A 111 23.23 0.84 -10.90
C TYR A 111 24.39 1.54 -10.16
N SER A 112 24.14 2.54 -9.31
CA SER A 112 25.19 3.22 -8.54
C SER A 112 26.09 2.29 -7.72
N PRO A 113 25.57 1.24 -7.04
CA PRO A 113 26.44 0.27 -6.36
C PRO A 113 27.40 -0.44 -7.33
N VAL A 114 26.92 -0.78 -8.54
CA VAL A 114 27.74 -1.45 -9.56
C VAL A 114 28.86 -0.53 -10.05
N TRP A 115 28.57 0.74 -10.32
CA TRP A 115 29.59 1.71 -10.74
C TRP A 115 30.64 1.95 -9.65
N LYS A 116 30.21 1.99 -8.39
CA LYS A 116 31.12 2.11 -7.25
C LYS A 116 32.05 0.90 -7.14
N ASP A 117 31.51 -0.31 -7.29
CA ASP A 117 32.30 -1.55 -7.22
C ASP A 117 33.25 -1.70 -8.41
N LEU A 118 32.95 -1.08 -9.55
CA LEU A 118 33.85 -0.96 -10.70
C LEU A 118 34.94 0.12 -10.53
N GLY A 119 34.91 0.88 -9.43
CA GLY A 119 35.89 1.92 -9.13
C GLY A 119 35.67 3.22 -9.89
N TYR A 120 34.44 3.56 -10.26
CA TYR A 120 34.15 4.86 -10.86
C TYR A 120 34.10 5.96 -9.78
N ASP A 121 34.94 6.99 -9.94
CA ASP A 121 35.04 8.10 -9.00
C ASP A 121 33.85 9.10 -9.08
N ASP A 122 33.12 9.07 -10.20
CA ASP A 122 31.95 9.90 -10.48
C ASP A 122 30.90 9.07 -11.24
N VAL A 123 29.67 9.58 -11.34
CA VAL A 123 28.62 8.97 -12.16
C VAL A 123 29.10 8.91 -13.63
N PRO A 124 28.95 7.76 -14.32
CA PRO A 124 29.55 7.56 -15.64
C PRO A 124 28.80 8.27 -16.78
N PHE A 125 27.82 9.10 -16.48
CA PHE A 125 27.01 9.79 -17.46
C PHE A 125 26.74 11.26 -17.10
N LYS A 126 26.26 12.03 -18.08
CA LYS A 126 25.60 13.30 -17.87
C LYS A 126 24.28 13.28 -18.64
N TYR A 127 23.17 13.50 -17.95
CA TYR A 127 21.85 13.56 -18.56
C TYR A 127 21.54 14.99 -18.96
N ILE A 128 21.17 15.20 -20.23
CA ILE A 128 20.79 16.48 -20.79
C ILE A 128 19.35 16.34 -21.28
N PHE A 129 18.42 16.91 -20.53
CA PHE A 129 17.05 17.09 -20.94
C PHE A 129 17.01 18.20 -21.99
N THR A 130 16.38 17.95 -23.13
CA THR A 130 16.18 18.97 -24.14
C THR A 130 14.74 19.09 -24.59
N ASP A 131 14.37 20.31 -24.94
CA ASP A 131 13.08 20.65 -25.53
C ASP A 131 13.30 21.79 -26.55
N ALA A 132 12.34 22.01 -27.45
CA ALA A 132 12.45 23.03 -28.49
C ALA A 132 12.44 24.46 -27.90
N SER A 133 11.81 24.63 -26.74
CA SER A 133 11.75 25.89 -25.98
C SER A 133 12.01 25.65 -24.48
N ASP A 134 12.39 26.70 -23.76
CA ASP A 134 12.62 26.65 -22.30
C ASP A 134 11.34 26.82 -21.46
N ALA A 135 10.17 26.90 -22.10
CA ALA A 135 8.90 27.20 -21.44
C ALA A 135 8.57 26.21 -20.30
N SER A 136 8.93 24.94 -20.45
CA SER A 136 8.72 23.89 -19.45
C SER A 136 9.75 23.90 -18.31
N PHE A 137 10.91 24.55 -18.48
CA PHE A 137 12.03 24.42 -17.54
C PHE A 137 11.71 25.02 -16.18
N SER A 138 10.98 26.13 -16.13
CA SER A 138 10.53 26.75 -14.87
C SER A 138 9.70 25.79 -14.00
N PHE A 139 8.84 25.00 -14.63
CA PHE A 139 8.04 23.97 -13.96
C PHE A 139 8.89 22.78 -13.50
N LEU A 140 9.86 22.37 -14.31
CA LEU A 140 10.72 21.20 -14.05
C LEU A 140 11.80 21.48 -13.01
N THR A 141 12.20 22.74 -12.84
CA THR A 141 13.29 23.19 -11.95
C THR A 141 12.83 23.86 -10.66
N ARG A 142 11.51 23.95 -10.41
CA ARG A 142 10.98 24.42 -9.12
C ARG A 142 11.37 23.50 -7.97
N GLU A 143 11.56 24.05 -6.78
CA GLU A 143 11.97 23.31 -5.56
C GLU A 143 11.09 22.10 -5.22
N SER A 144 9.80 22.13 -5.57
CA SER A 144 8.88 21.01 -5.36
C SER A 144 8.96 19.90 -6.43
N SER A 145 9.78 20.06 -7.46
CA SER A 145 9.93 19.09 -8.55
C SER A 145 10.69 17.84 -8.09
N ALA A 146 10.22 16.67 -8.55
CA ALA A 146 10.89 15.39 -8.30
C ALA A 146 12.27 15.28 -8.98
N LEU A 147 12.62 16.21 -9.89
CA LEU A 147 13.91 16.26 -10.58
C LEU A 147 15.01 16.99 -9.78
N ILE A 148 14.65 17.78 -8.76
CA ILE A 148 15.59 18.59 -7.97
C ILE A 148 16.78 17.79 -7.40
N PRO A 149 16.59 16.58 -6.83
CA PRO A 149 17.73 15.79 -6.34
C PRO A 149 18.79 15.52 -7.41
N TYR A 150 18.37 15.27 -8.65
CA TYR A 150 19.27 14.97 -9.78
C TYR A 150 19.94 16.22 -10.36
N ILE A 151 19.27 17.37 -10.30
CA ILE A 151 19.86 18.65 -10.67
C ILE A 151 20.95 19.01 -9.67
N ARG A 152 20.65 18.90 -8.36
CA ARG A 152 21.59 19.20 -7.28
C ARG A 152 22.80 18.26 -7.25
N SER A 153 22.61 17.00 -7.64
CA SER A 153 23.72 16.04 -7.77
C SER A 153 24.55 16.24 -9.04
N GLY A 154 24.16 17.16 -9.93
CA GLY A 154 24.81 17.39 -11.22
C GLY A 154 24.62 16.24 -12.22
N TRP A 155 23.62 15.38 -12.02
CA TRP A 155 23.29 14.29 -12.95
C TRP A 155 22.49 14.78 -14.15
N LEU A 156 21.61 15.76 -13.91
CA LEU A 156 20.64 16.29 -14.87
C LEU A 156 20.91 17.76 -15.18
N GLU A 157 20.97 18.07 -16.46
CA GLU A 157 21.09 19.42 -17.03
C GLU A 157 19.97 19.66 -18.04
N PHE A 158 19.75 20.93 -18.39
CA PHE A 158 18.72 21.36 -19.35
C PHE A 158 19.37 22.17 -20.47
N ALA A 159 18.87 21.99 -21.69
CA ALA A 159 19.27 22.80 -22.84
C ALA A 159 18.14 22.88 -23.88
N CYS A 160 18.06 23.98 -24.63
CA CYS A 160 17.15 24.05 -25.76
C CYS A 160 17.76 23.33 -26.98
N TYR A 161 16.94 22.52 -27.66
CA TYR A 161 17.34 21.84 -28.88
C TYR A 161 16.11 21.60 -29.78
N ASN A 162 16.06 22.25 -30.94
CA ASN A 162 15.05 22.01 -31.96
C ASN A 162 15.54 20.91 -32.92
N GLY A 163 14.84 19.78 -32.98
CA GLY A 163 15.24 18.62 -33.80
C GLY A 163 15.29 18.89 -35.31
N ASN A 164 14.56 19.88 -35.84
CA ASN A 164 14.63 20.23 -37.26
C ASN A 164 15.86 21.08 -37.58
N ASP A 165 16.16 22.08 -36.74
CA ASP A 165 17.07 23.17 -37.10
C ASP A 165 18.39 23.20 -36.32
N SER A 166 18.44 22.60 -35.12
CA SER A 166 19.62 22.68 -34.25
C SER A 166 20.73 21.69 -34.62
N GLU A 167 21.96 22.11 -34.41
CA GLU A 167 23.16 21.27 -34.44
C GLU A 167 23.51 20.80 -33.01
N PRO A 168 24.10 19.60 -32.83
CA PRO A 168 24.51 19.12 -31.51
C PRO A 168 25.43 20.07 -30.75
N SER A 169 26.21 20.89 -31.46
CA SER A 169 27.06 21.93 -30.87
C SER A 169 26.27 23.12 -30.29
N ASN A 170 24.97 23.24 -30.60
CA ASN A 170 24.09 24.23 -29.98
C ASN A 170 23.60 23.82 -28.58
N ILE A 171 23.83 22.56 -28.17
CA ILE A 171 23.49 22.10 -26.82
C ILE A 171 24.49 22.70 -25.83
N SER A 172 24.09 23.82 -25.24
CA SER A 172 24.80 24.51 -24.17
C SER A 172 24.07 24.37 -22.84
N PHE A 173 24.77 24.01 -21.78
CA PHE A 173 24.21 23.75 -20.45
C PHE A 173 25.15 24.21 -19.32
N GLY A 174 24.79 23.93 -18.07
CA GLY A 174 25.53 24.36 -16.88
C GLY A 174 25.32 25.84 -16.54
N LEU A 175 26.07 26.33 -15.54
CA LEU A 175 26.00 27.74 -15.11
C LEU A 175 26.33 28.68 -16.27
N ASN A 176 25.40 29.59 -16.60
CA ASN A 176 25.49 30.55 -17.71
C ASN A 176 25.68 29.91 -19.11
N ASN A 177 25.25 28.65 -19.32
CA ASN A 177 25.34 27.95 -20.61
C ASN A 177 26.77 27.87 -21.18
N GLN A 178 27.76 27.62 -20.33
CA GLN A 178 29.18 27.56 -20.72
C GLN A 178 29.69 26.14 -21.02
N GLU A 179 28.94 25.10 -20.64
CA GLU A 179 29.29 23.72 -20.92
C GLU A 179 28.65 23.25 -22.23
N SER A 180 29.32 22.34 -22.94
CA SER A 180 28.81 21.76 -24.19
C SER A 180 29.29 20.31 -24.35
N ILE A 181 28.62 19.56 -25.21
CA ILE A 181 29.04 18.20 -25.56
C ILE A 181 30.24 18.32 -26.52
N SER A 182 31.39 17.73 -26.18
CA SER A 182 32.55 17.74 -27.07
C SER A 182 32.36 16.84 -28.30
N PRO A 183 32.87 17.22 -29.50
CA PRO A 183 32.91 16.32 -30.65
C PRO A 183 33.63 15.00 -30.34
N GLY A 184 33.12 13.89 -30.88
CA GLY A 184 33.62 12.53 -30.64
C GLY A 184 33.19 11.90 -29.32
N SER A 185 32.36 12.58 -28.53
CA SER A 185 31.82 12.04 -27.28
C SER A 185 30.92 10.82 -27.49
N ASN A 186 30.80 10.00 -26.45
CA ASN A 186 29.87 8.87 -26.43
C ASN A 186 28.47 9.38 -26.12
N ILE A 187 27.51 9.15 -27.01
CA ILE A 187 26.16 9.70 -26.91
C ILE A 187 25.13 8.57 -26.83
N VAL A 188 24.22 8.64 -25.86
CA VAL A 188 22.92 7.98 -25.96
C VAL A 188 21.89 9.05 -26.29
N LEU A 189 21.17 8.87 -27.38
CA LEU A 189 20.11 9.77 -27.81
C LEU A 189 18.75 9.10 -27.57
N ILE A 190 17.85 9.76 -26.85
CA ILE A 190 16.50 9.24 -26.56
C ILE A 190 15.50 10.07 -27.37
N CYS A 191 14.68 9.40 -28.17
CA CYS A 191 13.67 10.00 -29.05
C CYS A 191 12.34 9.28 -28.84
N ASN A 192 11.60 9.67 -27.80
CA ASN A 192 10.29 9.08 -27.48
C ASN A 192 9.17 10.05 -27.90
N TYR A 193 8.24 9.64 -28.78
CA TYR A 193 7.16 10.48 -29.34
C TYR A 193 7.64 11.87 -29.73
N VAL A 194 8.63 11.90 -30.60
CA VAL A 194 9.20 13.17 -31.06
C VAL A 194 9.48 13.13 -32.56
N LEU A 195 9.81 11.97 -33.11
CA LEU A 195 10.09 11.85 -34.54
C LEU A 195 8.81 11.98 -35.38
N ASP A 196 7.65 11.63 -34.80
CA ASP A 196 6.32 11.85 -35.38
C ASP A 196 5.94 13.32 -35.55
N SER A 197 6.68 14.20 -34.90
CA SER A 197 6.47 15.65 -34.84
C SER A 197 7.58 16.43 -35.55
N LEU A 198 8.57 15.75 -36.13
CA LEU A 198 9.62 16.36 -36.95
C LEU A 198 9.22 16.42 -38.43
N LEU A 199 9.86 17.35 -39.16
CA LEU A 199 9.59 17.60 -40.57
C LEU A 199 9.63 16.30 -41.38
N THR A 200 8.54 16.02 -42.08
CA THR A 200 8.37 14.79 -42.86
C THR A 200 7.89 15.14 -44.27
N ASP A 201 8.41 14.44 -45.26
CA ASP A 201 7.87 14.47 -46.62
C ASP A 201 7.08 13.19 -46.91
N ALA A 202 6.36 13.13 -48.01
CA ALA A 202 5.71 11.91 -48.46
C ALA A 202 5.96 11.68 -49.95
N ILE A 203 6.32 10.44 -50.28
CA ILE A 203 6.71 10.02 -51.63
C ILE A 203 5.75 8.94 -52.11
N ALA A 204 5.39 9.02 -53.38
CA ALA A 204 4.72 7.96 -54.11
C ALA A 204 5.62 7.43 -55.23
N ILE A 205 5.57 6.11 -55.42
CA ILE A 205 6.20 5.39 -56.52
C ILE A 205 5.08 4.66 -57.26
N ASN A 206 4.85 5.01 -58.52
CA ASN A 206 3.84 4.34 -59.34
C ASN A 206 4.40 3.08 -60.02
N LYS A 207 3.56 2.38 -60.81
CA LYS A 207 3.95 1.16 -61.54
C LYS A 207 5.06 1.39 -62.58
N ASP A 208 5.09 2.57 -63.20
CA ASP A 208 6.14 2.99 -64.13
C ASP A 208 7.41 3.47 -63.41
N LYS A 209 7.44 3.31 -62.07
CA LYS A 209 8.49 3.75 -61.17
C LYS A 209 8.69 5.27 -61.20
N ILE A 210 7.73 6.06 -61.64
CA ILE A 210 7.77 7.52 -61.53
C ILE A 210 7.67 7.89 -60.05
N ILE A 211 8.50 8.82 -59.61
CA ILE A 211 8.59 9.27 -58.22
C ILE A 211 7.88 10.62 -58.11
N SER A 212 6.90 10.70 -57.22
CA SER A 212 6.15 11.92 -56.95
C SER A 212 6.24 12.28 -55.47
N LYS A 213 6.24 13.58 -55.16
CA LYS A 213 6.11 14.11 -53.79
C LYS A 213 4.67 14.51 -53.50
N ALA A 214 4.27 14.46 -52.24
CA ALA A 214 2.94 14.89 -51.83
C ALA A 214 2.82 16.41 -51.78
N THR A 215 1.74 16.93 -52.35
CA THR A 215 1.25 18.28 -52.08
C THR A 215 -0.06 18.20 -51.29
N VAL A 216 -0.29 19.21 -50.45
CA VAL A 216 -1.42 19.25 -49.51
C VAL A 216 -2.15 20.57 -49.63
N SER A 217 -3.48 20.51 -49.54
CA SER A 217 -4.34 21.66 -49.32
C SER A 217 -5.03 21.51 -47.97
N VAL A 218 -5.01 22.57 -47.17
CA VAL A 218 -5.62 22.64 -45.83
C VAL A 218 -6.92 23.43 -45.91
N TYR A 219 -8.00 22.82 -45.43
CA TYR A 219 -9.32 23.44 -45.36
C TYR A 219 -9.77 23.56 -43.90
N SER A 220 -10.56 24.57 -43.60
CA SER A 220 -11.22 24.75 -42.30
C SER A 220 -12.74 24.89 -42.46
N SER A 221 -13.48 24.47 -41.44
CA SER A 221 -14.92 24.66 -41.34
C SER A 221 -15.33 26.12 -41.09
N GLN A 222 -14.38 27.01 -40.82
CA GLN A 222 -14.59 28.45 -40.61
C GLN A 222 -13.46 29.27 -41.25
N VAL A 223 -13.70 30.58 -41.42
CA VAL A 223 -12.64 31.52 -41.80
C VAL A 223 -11.64 31.63 -40.65
N GLU A 224 -10.35 31.48 -40.96
CA GLU A 224 -9.27 31.62 -39.98
C GLU A 224 -8.61 33.00 -40.11
N GLU A 225 -8.60 33.78 -39.03
CA GLU A 225 -7.88 35.06 -38.99
C GLU A 225 -6.37 34.87 -38.84
N ASP A 226 -5.96 33.87 -38.05
CA ASP A 226 -4.57 33.41 -37.91
C ASP A 226 -4.45 31.99 -38.47
N LEU A 227 -3.91 31.89 -39.69
CA LEU A 227 -3.73 30.63 -40.43
C LEU A 227 -2.79 29.63 -39.73
N THR A 228 -2.09 30.06 -38.68
CA THR A 228 -1.13 29.24 -37.94
C THR A 228 -1.60 28.95 -36.52
N HIS A 229 -2.86 29.28 -36.19
CA HIS A 229 -3.40 29.06 -34.85
C HIS A 229 -3.54 27.55 -34.55
N PRO A 230 -3.04 27.05 -33.41
CA PRO A 230 -3.01 25.62 -33.09
C PRO A 230 -4.37 24.91 -33.13
N SER A 231 -5.45 25.61 -32.77
CA SER A 231 -6.82 25.05 -32.77
C SER A 231 -7.32 24.64 -34.16
N ILE A 232 -6.68 25.09 -35.25
CA ILE A 232 -7.01 24.67 -36.62
C ILE A 232 -6.93 23.13 -36.73
N ALA A 233 -5.99 22.49 -36.04
CA ALA A 233 -5.82 21.04 -36.06
C ALA A 233 -7.09 20.26 -35.69
N ASP A 234 -7.94 20.80 -34.82
CA ASP A 234 -9.17 20.14 -34.35
C ASP A 234 -10.28 20.10 -35.42
N ARG A 235 -10.23 20.99 -36.40
CA ARG A 235 -11.32 21.23 -37.37
C ARG A 235 -10.89 21.20 -38.83
N MET A 236 -9.60 21.03 -39.09
CA MET A 236 -9.07 20.99 -40.44
C MET A 236 -9.41 19.67 -41.15
N THR A 237 -9.46 19.75 -42.47
CA THR A 237 -9.50 18.61 -43.39
C THR A 237 -8.52 18.83 -44.52
N LEU A 238 -8.03 17.74 -45.11
CA LEU A 238 -6.90 17.77 -46.03
C LEU A 238 -7.26 17.17 -47.38
N SER A 239 -6.85 17.84 -48.46
CA SER A 239 -6.82 17.25 -49.80
C SER A 239 -5.37 17.01 -50.21
N TRP A 240 -5.10 15.86 -50.82
CA TRP A 240 -3.76 15.42 -51.19
C TRP A 240 -3.63 15.23 -52.69
N SER A 241 -2.53 15.72 -53.24
CA SER A 241 -2.14 15.52 -54.64
C SER A 241 -0.71 14.97 -54.71
N TRP A 242 -0.36 14.34 -55.83
CA TRP A 242 0.97 13.78 -56.07
C TRP A 242 1.61 14.49 -57.26
N LYS A 243 2.67 15.25 -56.99
CA LYS A 243 3.42 15.99 -58.01
C LYS A 243 4.69 15.23 -58.38
N GLU A 244 4.86 14.89 -59.65
CA GLU A 244 6.09 14.27 -60.15
C GLU A 244 7.30 15.15 -59.81
N ILE A 245 8.37 14.51 -59.33
CA ILE A 245 9.61 15.21 -59.03
C ILE A 245 10.35 15.44 -60.35
N THR A 246 10.59 16.70 -60.71
CA THR A 246 11.24 17.10 -61.96
C THR A 246 12.51 17.92 -61.69
N ASP A 247 13.37 18.12 -62.71
CA ASP A 247 14.56 18.96 -62.55
C ASP A 247 14.20 20.43 -62.21
N GLU A 248 13.01 20.90 -62.60
CA GLU A 248 12.52 22.25 -62.31
C GLU A 248 12.31 22.53 -60.82
N ASP A 249 11.99 21.49 -60.03
CA ASP A 249 11.81 21.62 -58.58
C ASP A 249 13.09 22.05 -57.85
N PHE A 250 14.27 21.94 -58.50
CA PHE A 250 15.58 22.30 -57.93
C PHE A 250 16.17 23.59 -58.50
N LEU A 251 15.51 24.24 -59.47
CA LEU A 251 16.05 25.44 -60.13
C LEU A 251 15.79 26.74 -59.33
N SER A 252 14.91 26.71 -58.33
CA SER A 252 14.51 27.90 -57.55
C SER A 252 15.23 28.07 -56.20
N SER A 253 16.04 27.12 -55.76
CA SER A 253 16.75 27.16 -54.46
C SER A 253 18.14 27.78 -54.59
N THR A 254 18.22 29.04 -55.02
CA THR A 254 19.44 29.86 -54.98
C THR A 254 19.35 30.88 -53.85
N CYS A 255 19.48 30.45 -52.59
CA CYS A 255 19.89 31.34 -51.50
C CYS A 255 20.44 30.57 -50.29
N SER A 256 21.65 30.96 -49.86
CA SER A 256 22.32 30.73 -48.56
C SER A 256 22.94 29.39 -48.13
N GLU A 257 23.08 28.35 -48.97
CA GLU A 257 23.81 27.11 -48.60
C GLU A 257 25.11 26.83 -49.39
N ASN A 258 25.80 27.88 -49.83
CA ASN A 258 27.06 27.78 -50.59
C ASN A 258 28.28 27.21 -49.83
N LYS A 259 28.14 26.80 -48.56
CA LYS A 259 29.24 26.11 -47.82
C LYS A 259 29.19 24.59 -47.92
N VAL A 260 28.02 23.98 -48.09
CA VAL A 260 27.87 22.51 -48.20
C VAL A 260 28.18 22.03 -49.63
N TYR A 261 27.84 22.85 -50.63
CA TYR A 261 28.10 22.60 -52.05
C TYR A 261 29.57 22.27 -52.36
N ASN A 262 30.52 22.97 -51.74
CA ASN A 262 31.95 22.77 -51.98
C ASN A 262 32.55 21.57 -51.23
N VAL A 263 31.95 21.12 -50.12
CA VAL A 263 32.48 20.00 -49.31
C VAL A 263 31.98 18.65 -49.82
N ILE A 264 30.74 18.59 -50.34
CA ILE A 264 30.17 17.35 -50.90
C ILE A 264 30.71 17.09 -52.32
N SER A 265 30.98 18.14 -53.11
CA SER A 265 31.66 18.01 -54.40
C SER A 265 33.09 17.46 -54.29
N GLU A 266 33.73 17.61 -53.13
CA GLU A 266 35.06 17.01 -52.87
C GLU A 266 35.00 15.53 -52.45
N LYS A 267 33.89 15.08 -51.84
CA LYS A 267 33.74 13.69 -51.34
C LYS A 267 33.09 12.73 -52.34
N VAL A 268 32.17 13.19 -53.18
CA VAL A 268 31.68 12.40 -54.32
C VAL A 268 32.63 12.64 -55.48
N LYS A 269 33.43 11.64 -55.85
CA LYS A 269 34.33 11.76 -57.01
C LYS A 269 33.49 12.22 -58.21
N SER A 270 33.87 13.32 -58.84
CA SER A 270 33.19 13.88 -60.02
C SER A 270 32.93 12.85 -61.14
N HIS A 271 33.75 11.80 -61.21
CA HIS A 271 33.56 10.66 -62.10
C HIS A 271 32.34 9.76 -61.80
N GLU A 272 31.84 9.64 -60.56
CA GLU A 272 30.72 8.75 -60.23
C GLU A 272 29.36 9.33 -60.62
N ILE A 273 29.23 10.66 -60.70
CA ILE A 273 27.99 11.34 -61.07
C ILE A 273 27.70 11.21 -62.57
N GLU A 274 28.75 11.08 -63.38
CA GLU A 274 28.65 11.02 -64.85
C GLU A 274 27.93 9.75 -65.33
N TYR A 275 28.06 8.64 -64.60
CA TYR A 275 27.42 7.34 -64.92
C TYR A 275 26.00 7.17 -64.37
N LEU A 276 25.49 8.14 -63.60
CA LEU A 276 24.12 8.09 -63.08
C LEU A 276 23.10 8.40 -64.18
N THR A 277 22.01 7.63 -64.22
CA THR A 277 20.85 7.94 -65.06
C THR A 277 20.23 9.28 -64.66
N GLN A 278 19.48 9.92 -65.56
CA GLN A 278 18.79 11.20 -65.27
C GLN A 278 17.94 11.11 -64.00
N ARG A 279 17.22 9.99 -63.85
CA ARG A 279 16.43 9.69 -62.66
C ARG A 279 17.26 9.62 -61.39
N GLU A 280 18.40 8.94 -61.42
CA GLU A 280 19.26 8.82 -60.24
C GLU A 280 19.85 10.18 -59.84
N ARG A 281 20.22 11.01 -60.82
CA ARG A 281 20.67 12.39 -60.56
C ARG A 281 19.57 13.23 -59.91
N LEU A 282 18.34 13.11 -60.40
CA LEU A 282 17.18 13.80 -59.86
C LEU A 282 16.85 13.35 -58.43
N LEU A 283 16.91 12.04 -58.16
CA LEU A 283 16.71 11.51 -56.82
C LEU A 283 17.83 11.94 -55.85
N LEU A 284 19.08 12.00 -56.31
CA LEU A 284 20.19 12.53 -55.53
C LEU A 284 20.03 14.03 -55.21
N LYS A 285 19.53 14.84 -56.15
CA LYS A 285 19.19 16.25 -55.87
C LYS A 285 18.09 16.34 -54.81
N TYR A 286 17.06 15.51 -54.92
CA TYR A 286 15.96 15.43 -53.94
C TYR A 286 16.46 15.11 -52.54
N THR A 287 17.36 14.13 -52.40
CA THR A 287 17.96 13.78 -51.11
C THR A 287 19.06 14.74 -50.67
N GLN A 288 19.20 15.90 -51.33
CA GLN A 288 20.21 16.91 -51.04
C GLN A 288 21.64 16.34 -51.07
N PHE A 289 21.88 15.44 -52.02
CA PHE A 289 23.14 14.70 -52.22
C PHE A 289 23.54 13.79 -51.06
N ASP A 290 22.63 13.49 -50.13
CA ASP A 290 22.83 12.42 -49.16
C ASP A 290 22.70 11.07 -49.88
N LYS A 291 23.85 10.41 -50.06
CA LYS A 291 23.95 9.12 -50.75
C LYS A 291 23.22 8.01 -50.01
N SER A 292 23.21 8.04 -48.68
CA SER A 292 22.56 7.02 -47.86
C SER A 292 21.04 7.16 -47.94
N LEU A 293 20.52 8.39 -47.90
CA LEU A 293 19.09 8.62 -48.10
C LEU A 293 18.65 8.24 -49.53
N TYR A 294 19.50 8.50 -50.54
CA TYR A 294 19.28 8.04 -51.90
C TYR A 294 19.18 6.50 -51.95
N ASN A 295 20.08 5.78 -51.29
CA ASN A 295 20.07 4.31 -51.26
C ASN A 295 18.81 3.76 -50.58
N VAL A 296 18.29 4.44 -49.55
CA VAL A 296 16.99 4.08 -48.93
C VAL A 296 15.86 4.16 -49.95
N ILE A 297 15.70 5.29 -50.64
CA ILE A 297 14.61 5.44 -51.62
C ILE A 297 14.80 4.47 -52.80
N LYS A 298 16.05 4.25 -53.24
CA LYS A 298 16.40 3.25 -54.24
C LYS A 298 15.94 1.85 -53.83
N SER A 299 16.12 1.46 -52.57
CA SER A 299 15.67 0.15 -52.08
C SER A 299 14.15 -0.02 -52.15
N TYR A 300 13.37 1.05 -51.98
CA TYR A 300 11.91 1.00 -52.15
C TYR A 300 11.49 0.91 -53.62
N ILE A 301 12.21 1.59 -54.52
CA ILE A 301 11.99 1.47 -55.98
C ILE A 301 12.23 0.02 -56.44
N GLU A 302 13.23 -0.65 -55.87
CA GLU A 302 13.60 -2.03 -56.19
C GLU A 302 12.56 -3.07 -55.76
N LEU A 303 11.59 -2.72 -54.90
CA LEU A 303 10.48 -3.59 -54.53
C LEU A 303 9.46 -3.79 -55.66
N ASP A 304 9.55 -3.02 -56.75
CA ASP A 304 8.77 -3.18 -57.99
C ASP A 304 7.25 -3.20 -57.77
N ARG A 305 6.75 -2.37 -56.85
CA ARG A 305 5.31 -2.22 -56.58
C ARG A 305 4.91 -0.77 -56.42
N GLU A 306 3.63 -0.51 -56.71
CA GLU A 306 3.00 0.77 -56.45
C GLU A 306 2.86 1.00 -54.94
N MET A 307 3.37 2.12 -54.45
CA MET A 307 3.38 2.44 -53.02
C MET A 307 3.46 3.95 -52.78
N SER A 308 2.98 4.40 -51.62
CA SER A 308 3.43 5.65 -51.00
C SER A 308 3.95 5.41 -49.60
N PHE A 309 4.83 6.30 -49.14
CA PHE A 309 5.39 6.27 -47.79
C PHE A 309 5.82 7.66 -47.36
N VAL A 310 5.83 7.88 -46.05
CA VAL A 310 6.42 9.06 -45.43
C VAL A 310 7.94 8.93 -45.34
N LEU A 311 8.65 10.03 -45.53
CA LEU A 311 10.10 10.13 -45.48
C LEU A 311 10.48 11.12 -44.33
N PRO A 312 11.01 10.62 -43.20
CA PRO A 312 11.17 11.41 -41.98
C PRO A 312 12.45 12.27 -42.05
N LEU A 313 12.41 13.33 -42.87
CA LEU A 313 13.57 14.17 -43.21
C LEU A 313 14.20 14.84 -41.99
N GLY A 314 13.38 15.43 -41.11
CA GLY A 314 13.82 16.08 -39.88
C GLY A 314 14.52 15.09 -38.95
N ALA A 315 13.91 13.92 -38.72
CA ALA A 315 14.52 12.86 -37.93
C ALA A 315 15.86 12.39 -38.52
N ILE A 316 15.93 12.10 -39.82
CA ILE A 316 17.17 11.64 -40.48
C ILE A 316 18.26 12.71 -40.37
N ARG A 317 17.93 13.99 -40.59
CA ARG A 317 18.89 15.10 -40.45
C ARG A 317 19.43 15.20 -39.02
N MET A 318 18.54 15.22 -38.03
CA MET A 318 18.92 15.27 -36.61
C MET A 318 19.84 14.10 -36.24
N LEU A 319 19.40 12.88 -36.52
CA LEU A 319 20.13 11.67 -36.18
C LEU A 319 21.49 11.61 -36.89
N ARG A 320 21.57 12.07 -38.15
CA ARG A 320 22.82 12.19 -38.91
C ARG A 320 23.79 13.19 -38.27
N ARG A 321 23.31 14.35 -37.82
CA ARG A 321 24.15 15.36 -37.14
C ARG A 321 24.77 14.77 -35.88
N PHE A 322 24.00 14.10 -35.03
CA PHE A 322 24.52 13.42 -33.85
C PHE A 322 25.47 12.26 -34.17
N TYR A 323 25.17 11.48 -35.21
CA TYR A 323 26.05 10.42 -35.69
C TYR A 323 27.43 10.94 -36.11
N GLN A 324 27.46 12.02 -36.89
CA GLN A 324 28.70 12.69 -37.30
C GLN A 324 29.40 13.32 -36.10
N TYR A 325 28.66 13.99 -35.22
CA TYR A 325 29.20 14.67 -34.06
C TYR A 325 29.85 13.70 -33.05
N SER A 326 29.32 12.49 -32.91
CA SER A 326 29.85 11.43 -32.04
C SER A 326 30.91 10.54 -32.70
N ASN A 327 31.28 10.77 -33.98
CA ASN A 327 32.11 9.86 -34.76
C ASN A 327 31.60 8.40 -34.74
N GLY A 328 30.27 8.23 -34.78
CA GLY A 328 29.61 6.93 -34.72
C GLY A 328 29.57 6.28 -33.32
N ASN A 329 30.06 6.94 -32.27
CA ASN A 329 29.93 6.46 -30.88
C ASN A 329 28.56 6.81 -30.30
N ILE A 330 27.50 6.36 -30.97
CA ILE A 330 26.11 6.68 -30.61
C ILE A 330 25.23 5.45 -30.48
N CYS A 331 24.36 5.47 -29.49
CA CYS A 331 23.21 4.58 -29.34
C CYS A 331 21.95 5.45 -29.34
N VAL A 332 21.01 5.21 -30.25
CA VAL A 332 19.74 5.94 -30.32
C VAL A 332 18.62 5.01 -29.89
N LEU A 333 17.83 5.42 -28.91
CA LEU A 333 16.64 4.73 -28.45
C LEU A 333 15.42 5.50 -28.95
N ILE A 334 14.75 4.94 -29.96
CA ILE A 334 13.57 5.52 -30.60
C ILE A 334 12.35 4.77 -30.08
N GLY A 335 11.40 5.49 -29.47
CA GLY A 335 10.10 4.98 -29.08
C GLY A 335 9.00 5.80 -29.73
N ASP A 336 8.44 5.35 -30.84
CA ASP A 336 7.49 6.15 -31.62
C ASP A 336 6.42 5.30 -32.32
N LYS A 337 5.33 5.93 -32.74
CA LYS A 337 4.35 5.28 -33.62
C LYS A 337 4.90 5.25 -35.03
N GLY A 338 4.99 4.08 -35.65
CA GLY A 338 5.60 4.03 -36.97
C GLY A 338 5.55 2.71 -37.69
N TYR A 339 5.86 2.77 -38.97
CA TYR A 339 5.98 1.63 -39.87
C TYR A 339 7.30 0.91 -39.58
N PRO A 340 7.28 -0.30 -38.99
CA PRO A 340 8.50 -1.01 -38.65
C PRO A 340 9.20 -1.56 -39.90
N ASP A 341 8.48 -1.85 -40.97
CA ASP A 341 9.00 -2.36 -42.24
C ASP A 341 8.10 -1.88 -43.39
N ASP A 342 8.47 -2.24 -44.63
CA ASP A 342 7.74 -1.79 -45.81
C ASP A 342 6.39 -2.48 -46.03
N THR A 343 5.98 -3.45 -45.22
CA THR A 343 4.82 -4.31 -45.53
C THR A 343 3.48 -3.56 -45.63
N GLU A 344 3.37 -2.39 -45.00
CA GLU A 344 2.17 -1.53 -45.05
C GLU A 344 2.17 -0.56 -46.25
N PHE A 345 3.30 -0.41 -46.95
CA PHE A 345 3.43 0.44 -48.13
C PHE A 345 2.85 -0.26 -49.37
N ILE A 346 1.52 -0.36 -49.38
CA ILE A 346 0.71 -1.00 -50.42
C ILE A 346 -0.18 0.08 -51.04
N SER A 347 0.00 0.31 -52.35
CA SER A 347 -0.68 1.34 -53.15
C SER A 347 -0.33 2.78 -52.76
N ILE A 348 -0.72 3.73 -53.61
CA ILE A 348 -0.55 5.16 -53.35
C ILE A 348 -1.72 5.63 -52.48
N LYS A 349 -1.42 6.03 -51.24
CA LYS A 349 -2.37 6.54 -50.25
C LYS A 349 -1.87 7.84 -49.61
N PRO A 350 -2.76 8.74 -49.21
CA PRO A 350 -2.40 9.89 -48.40
C PRO A 350 -1.62 9.50 -47.12
N PRO A 351 -0.70 10.36 -46.64
CA PRO A 351 -0.07 10.19 -45.34
C PRO A 351 -1.11 10.14 -44.21
N HIS A 352 -0.92 9.21 -43.28
CA HIS A 352 -1.74 9.13 -42.08
C HIS A 352 -1.31 10.20 -41.06
N ILE A 353 -2.27 11.03 -40.65
CA ILE A 353 -2.07 12.08 -39.65
C ILE A 353 -3.10 11.90 -38.53
N ALA A 354 -2.62 11.79 -37.29
CA ALA A 354 -3.47 11.67 -36.11
C ALA A 354 -3.58 13.01 -35.38
N VAL A 355 -4.77 13.34 -34.87
CA VAL A 355 -5.02 14.53 -34.03
C VAL A 355 -5.51 14.11 -32.64
N HIS A 356 -4.71 14.41 -31.62
CA HIS A 356 -4.96 14.14 -30.21
C HIS A 356 -4.60 15.39 -29.36
N GLY A 357 -5.27 16.51 -29.60
CA GLY A 357 -4.83 17.81 -29.08
C GLY A 357 -3.72 18.44 -29.95
N CYS A 358 -2.70 17.68 -30.32
CA CYS A 358 -1.73 18.04 -31.37
C CYS A 358 -1.83 17.11 -32.59
N MET A 359 -1.21 17.53 -33.71
CA MET A 359 -1.09 16.76 -34.94
C MET A 359 0.22 15.94 -34.95
N SER A 360 0.18 14.66 -35.33
CA SER A 360 1.41 13.87 -35.54
C SER A 360 1.32 12.89 -36.73
N PHE A 361 2.47 12.61 -37.32
CA PHE A 361 2.63 11.68 -38.46
C PHE A 361 3.06 10.30 -37.98
N MET A 362 2.73 9.24 -38.72
CA MET A 362 3.42 7.96 -38.53
C MET A 362 4.90 8.08 -38.91
N VAL A 363 5.81 7.49 -38.15
CA VAL A 363 7.25 7.49 -38.46
C VAL A 363 7.61 6.33 -39.38
N ASN A 364 8.37 6.57 -40.45
CA ASN A 364 8.94 5.49 -41.24
C ASN A 364 10.24 4.96 -40.60
N LEU A 365 10.09 4.04 -39.63
CA LEU A 365 11.22 3.44 -38.92
C LEU A 365 12.06 2.55 -39.84
N ASP A 366 11.45 1.95 -40.86
CA ASP A 366 12.16 1.20 -41.90
C ASP A 366 13.19 2.06 -42.64
N ALA A 367 12.81 3.26 -43.05
CA ALA A 367 13.71 4.21 -43.71
C ALA A 367 14.88 4.60 -42.80
N ILE A 368 14.61 4.89 -41.52
CA ILE A 368 15.66 5.23 -40.53
C ILE A 368 16.64 4.07 -40.35
N LYS A 369 16.14 2.83 -40.21
CA LYS A 369 16.99 1.64 -40.07
C LYS A 369 17.87 1.42 -41.29
N LYS A 370 17.29 1.47 -42.50
CA LYS A 370 18.02 1.32 -43.77
C LYS A 370 19.08 2.41 -43.93
N TYR A 371 18.73 3.66 -43.58
CA TYR A 371 19.65 4.80 -43.61
C TYR A 371 20.90 4.56 -42.76
N PHE A 372 20.71 4.13 -41.50
CA PHE A 372 21.83 3.87 -40.59
C PHE A 372 22.63 2.62 -40.94
N CYS A 373 22.00 1.59 -41.50
CA CYS A 373 22.74 0.45 -42.04
C CYS A 373 23.65 0.86 -43.21
N ASP A 374 23.18 1.73 -44.10
CA ASP A 374 23.99 2.24 -45.21
C ASP A 374 25.18 3.08 -44.72
N LEU A 375 25.01 3.84 -43.63
CA LEU A 375 26.11 4.56 -42.97
C LEU A 375 27.15 3.66 -42.28
N GLY A 376 26.96 2.34 -42.26
CA GLY A 376 27.83 1.37 -41.57
C GLY A 376 27.44 1.08 -40.12
N GLY A 377 26.29 1.58 -39.68
CA GLY A 377 25.69 1.29 -38.39
C GLY A 377 24.88 -0.01 -38.40
N SER A 378 24.21 -0.27 -37.29
CA SER A 378 23.31 -1.42 -37.15
C SER A 378 22.09 -1.06 -36.31
N TYR A 379 21.08 -1.94 -36.30
CA TYR A 379 19.88 -1.72 -35.50
C TYR A 379 19.40 -2.99 -34.79
N LEU A 380 18.59 -2.77 -33.76
CA LEU A 380 17.77 -3.75 -33.05
C LEU A 380 16.37 -3.16 -32.95
N ALA A 381 15.34 -3.97 -33.15
CA ALA A 381 13.96 -3.51 -33.11
C ALA A 381 13.10 -4.56 -32.40
N THR A 382 12.01 -4.10 -31.79
CA THR A 382 11.02 -4.96 -31.17
C THR A 382 10.34 -5.88 -32.18
N ARG A 383 9.93 -7.07 -31.73
CA ARG A 383 9.50 -8.16 -32.62
C ARG A 383 8.09 -7.97 -33.17
N TYR A 384 7.17 -7.52 -32.32
CA TYR A 384 5.76 -7.40 -32.66
C TYR A 384 5.50 -6.11 -33.41
N LYS A 385 4.60 -6.14 -34.39
CA LYS A 385 4.22 -4.98 -35.22
C LYS A 385 3.09 -4.18 -34.55
N ASP A 386 3.24 -3.91 -33.26
CA ASP A 386 2.35 -3.00 -32.53
C ASP A 386 2.45 -1.58 -33.09
N THR A 387 1.46 -0.72 -32.82
CA THR A 387 1.50 0.65 -33.34
C THR A 387 2.69 1.44 -32.79
N PHE A 388 3.02 1.26 -31.50
CA PHE A 388 4.18 1.88 -30.87
C PHE A 388 5.37 0.91 -30.89
N GLN A 389 6.51 1.38 -31.40
CA GLN A 389 7.69 0.56 -31.67
C GLN A 389 8.90 1.09 -30.91
N ILE A 390 9.73 0.18 -30.40
CA ILE A 390 11.06 0.54 -29.88
C ILE A 390 12.13 0.08 -30.87
N THR A 391 12.89 1.04 -31.41
CA THR A 391 14.03 0.81 -32.29
C THR A 391 15.30 1.36 -31.65
N CYS A 392 16.31 0.50 -31.48
CA CYS A 392 17.64 0.88 -31.04
C CYS A 392 18.58 0.95 -32.26
N ILE A 393 19.08 2.14 -32.57
CA ILE A 393 20.12 2.35 -33.60
C ILE A 393 21.49 2.39 -32.93
N LEU A 394 22.45 1.71 -33.53
CA LEU A 394 23.85 1.71 -33.12
C LEU A 394 24.68 2.32 -34.25
N GLY A 395 25.51 3.32 -33.92
CA GLY A 395 26.35 4.01 -34.92
C GLY A 395 27.42 3.13 -35.55
N LYS A 396 27.62 1.90 -35.09
CA LYS A 396 28.58 0.94 -35.65
C LYS A 396 27.96 -0.44 -35.70
N ASN A 397 28.75 -1.40 -36.17
CA ASN A 397 28.40 -2.81 -36.15
C ASN A 397 28.07 -3.30 -34.74
N LYS A 398 27.16 -4.28 -34.65
CA LYS A 398 26.72 -4.92 -33.40
C LYS A 398 27.89 -5.45 -32.54
N SER A 399 28.98 -5.88 -33.17
CA SER A 399 30.20 -6.35 -32.50
C SER A 399 30.92 -5.25 -31.69
N SER A 400 30.66 -3.98 -31.98
CA SER A 400 31.17 -2.84 -31.20
C SER A 400 30.34 -2.57 -29.94
N PHE A 401 29.14 -3.14 -29.81
CA PHE A 401 28.24 -2.94 -28.67
C PHE A 401 27.61 -4.26 -28.18
N PRO A 402 28.44 -5.29 -27.86
CA PRO A 402 27.94 -6.61 -27.54
C PRO A 402 27.04 -6.64 -26.30
N ARG A 403 27.29 -5.79 -25.29
CA ARG A 403 26.46 -5.76 -24.09
C ARG A 403 25.11 -5.11 -24.35
N VAL A 404 25.06 -4.04 -25.16
CA VAL A 404 23.79 -3.43 -25.59
C VAL A 404 22.96 -4.44 -26.36
N VAL A 405 23.58 -5.15 -27.31
CA VAL A 405 22.90 -6.18 -28.12
C VAL A 405 22.34 -7.30 -27.23
N GLY A 406 23.14 -7.84 -26.31
CA GLY A 406 22.67 -8.86 -25.37
C GLY A 406 21.51 -8.36 -24.51
N SER A 407 21.63 -7.15 -23.96
CA SER A 407 20.59 -6.55 -23.11
C SER A 407 19.27 -6.31 -23.84
N PHE A 408 19.33 -5.93 -25.12
CA PHE A 408 18.15 -5.75 -25.96
C PHE A 408 17.48 -7.10 -26.22
N ILE A 409 18.24 -8.14 -26.60
CA ILE A 409 17.71 -9.48 -26.85
C ILE A 409 16.96 -10.01 -25.62
N ASP A 410 17.54 -9.83 -24.43
CA ASP A 410 16.95 -10.26 -23.16
C ASP A 410 15.69 -9.47 -22.75
N SER A 411 15.45 -8.30 -23.35
CA SER A 411 14.34 -7.41 -22.97
C SER A 411 13.38 -7.05 -24.10
N GLN A 412 13.57 -7.59 -25.31
CA GLN A 412 12.82 -7.18 -26.50
C GLN A 412 11.30 -7.28 -26.36
N ASP A 413 10.80 -8.26 -25.60
CA ASP A 413 9.35 -8.47 -25.40
C ASP A 413 8.77 -7.55 -24.31
N ASP A 414 9.63 -7.06 -23.40
CA ASP A 414 9.28 -6.19 -22.26
C ASP A 414 9.51 -4.70 -22.56
N LEU A 415 10.28 -4.36 -23.60
CA LEU A 415 10.58 -2.98 -23.99
C LEU A 415 9.36 -2.24 -24.54
N VAL A 416 8.43 -2.95 -25.19
CA VAL A 416 7.19 -2.36 -25.72
C VAL A 416 6.15 -2.22 -24.59
N PRO A 417 5.64 -1.02 -24.32
CA PRO A 417 4.62 -0.77 -23.30
C PRO A 417 3.25 -1.42 -23.56
N ASP A 418 2.94 -1.77 -24.82
CA ASP A 418 1.64 -2.34 -25.24
C ASP A 418 1.25 -3.62 -24.47
N ASN A 419 2.22 -4.46 -24.12
CA ASN A 419 1.97 -5.65 -23.30
C ASN A 419 1.47 -5.26 -21.90
N LEU A 420 2.13 -4.29 -21.25
CA LEU A 420 1.72 -3.79 -19.94
C LEU A 420 0.36 -3.09 -20.01
N LEU A 421 0.11 -2.30 -21.05
CA LEU A 421 -1.17 -1.65 -21.31
C LEU A 421 -2.30 -2.67 -21.52
N SER A 422 -2.04 -3.76 -22.23
CA SER A 422 -3.02 -4.83 -22.45
C SER A 422 -3.38 -5.54 -21.15
N ILE A 423 -2.37 -5.83 -20.31
CA ILE A 423 -2.59 -6.38 -18.96
C ILE A 423 -3.41 -5.40 -18.12
N GLN A 424 -3.02 -4.12 -18.08
CA GLN A 424 -3.75 -3.07 -17.36
C GLN A 424 -5.22 -3.04 -17.76
N ARG A 425 -5.53 -2.96 -19.06
CA ARG A 425 -6.92 -2.90 -19.58
C ARG A 425 -7.72 -4.14 -19.18
N GLY A 426 -7.10 -5.32 -19.18
CA GLY A 426 -7.73 -6.55 -18.69
C GLY A 426 -8.16 -6.44 -17.23
N PHE A 427 -7.30 -5.88 -16.36
CA PHE A 427 -7.62 -5.68 -14.95
C PHE A 427 -8.66 -4.56 -14.71
N GLU A 428 -8.68 -3.50 -15.52
CA GLU A 428 -9.72 -2.46 -15.47
C GLU A 428 -11.11 -3.04 -15.79
N GLN A 429 -11.19 -3.89 -16.81
CA GLN A 429 -12.43 -4.56 -17.19
C GLN A 429 -12.92 -5.51 -16.09
N LEU A 430 -12.01 -6.26 -15.46
CA LEU A 430 -12.33 -7.11 -14.31
C LEU A 430 -12.82 -6.29 -13.10
N GLY A 431 -12.21 -5.12 -12.85
CA GLY A 431 -12.57 -4.25 -11.74
C GLY A 431 -13.96 -3.61 -11.84
N SER A 432 -14.57 -3.63 -13.03
CA SER A 432 -15.93 -3.12 -13.26
C SER A 432 -17.02 -4.11 -12.82
N ASN A 433 -16.67 -5.39 -12.60
CA ASN A 433 -17.58 -6.44 -12.17
C ASN A 433 -17.26 -6.86 -10.72
N SER A 434 -18.17 -6.55 -9.77
CA SER A 434 -17.95 -6.80 -8.33
C SER A 434 -17.71 -8.27 -7.97
N SER A 435 -18.30 -9.22 -8.71
CA SER A 435 -18.09 -10.66 -8.55
C SER A 435 -16.70 -11.16 -8.94
N SER A 436 -15.94 -10.38 -9.74
CA SER A 436 -14.62 -10.76 -10.26
C SER A 436 -13.45 -10.29 -9.38
N LEU A 437 -13.73 -9.51 -8.34
CA LEU A 437 -12.71 -8.94 -7.46
C LEU A 437 -12.11 -9.96 -6.48
N SER A 438 -12.71 -11.15 -6.30
CA SER A 438 -12.34 -12.14 -5.27
C SER A 438 -11.21 -13.11 -5.66
N ASN A 439 -10.39 -12.79 -6.66
CA ASN A 439 -9.29 -13.67 -7.14
C ASN A 439 -8.05 -13.69 -6.22
N GLY A 440 -8.17 -13.18 -4.98
CA GLY A 440 -7.09 -13.04 -4.02
C GLY A 440 -6.09 -11.94 -4.39
N LEU A 441 -5.17 -11.64 -3.48
CA LEU A 441 -4.25 -10.51 -3.59
C LEU A 441 -3.09 -10.74 -4.60
N LYS A 442 -2.67 -12.00 -4.80
CA LYS A 442 -1.45 -12.35 -5.54
C LYS A 442 -1.43 -11.87 -7.00
N PRO A 443 -2.50 -12.01 -7.81
CA PRO A 443 -2.48 -11.55 -9.21
C PRO A 443 -2.23 -10.05 -9.33
N TYR A 444 -2.88 -9.26 -8.47
CA TYR A 444 -2.72 -7.80 -8.44
C TYR A 444 -1.29 -7.40 -8.05
N LEU A 445 -0.72 -8.01 -7.01
CA LEU A 445 0.67 -7.75 -6.62
C LEU A 445 1.67 -8.22 -7.69
N GLY A 446 1.37 -9.32 -8.39
CA GLY A 446 2.17 -9.80 -9.51
C GLY A 446 2.28 -8.76 -10.62
N VAL A 447 1.15 -8.17 -11.03
CA VAL A 447 1.13 -7.10 -12.05
C VAL A 447 1.81 -5.84 -11.53
N LEU A 448 1.57 -5.44 -10.28
CA LEU A 448 2.24 -4.27 -9.68
C LEU A 448 3.77 -4.42 -9.71
N ARG A 449 4.30 -5.55 -9.26
CA ARG A 449 5.74 -5.83 -9.26
C ARG A 449 6.28 -5.95 -10.68
N TYR A 450 5.54 -6.58 -11.59
CA TYR A 450 5.91 -6.63 -13.01
C TYR A 450 5.88 -5.23 -13.66
N SER A 451 5.04 -4.31 -13.23
CA SER A 451 5.12 -2.92 -13.71
C SER A 451 6.33 -2.15 -13.17
N MET A 452 7.18 -2.77 -12.34
CA MET A 452 8.24 -2.12 -11.58
C MET A 452 7.70 -1.11 -10.56
N HIS A 453 6.57 -1.46 -9.93
CA HIS A 453 5.90 -0.64 -8.92
C HIS A 453 5.46 0.72 -9.47
N ASP A 454 4.87 0.72 -10.66
CA ASP A 454 4.39 1.96 -11.29
C ASP A 454 3.17 2.51 -10.53
N PRO A 455 3.19 3.79 -10.11
CA PRO A 455 2.09 4.42 -9.38
C PRO A 455 0.74 4.39 -10.13
N PHE A 456 0.77 4.53 -11.46
CA PHE A 456 -0.45 4.50 -12.25
C PHE A 456 -1.03 3.09 -12.34
N ILE A 457 -0.18 2.07 -12.42
CA ILE A 457 -0.63 0.67 -12.36
C ILE A 457 -1.23 0.36 -10.99
N LEU A 458 -0.64 0.83 -9.89
CA LEU A 458 -1.27 0.70 -8.57
C LEU A 458 -2.67 1.33 -8.55
N TRP A 459 -2.79 2.54 -9.09
CA TRP A 459 -4.07 3.24 -9.18
C TRP A 459 -5.11 2.43 -9.96
N VAL A 460 -4.74 1.85 -11.08
CA VAL A 460 -5.63 0.97 -11.86
C VAL A 460 -6.09 -0.24 -11.05
N LEU A 461 -5.17 -0.88 -10.31
CA LEU A 461 -5.44 -2.11 -9.55
C LEU A 461 -6.15 -1.87 -8.20
N ARG A 462 -6.42 -0.61 -7.83
CA ARG A 462 -6.87 -0.20 -6.49
C ARG A 462 -8.07 -0.98 -5.95
N ASN A 463 -9.10 -1.19 -6.77
CA ASN A 463 -10.33 -1.85 -6.33
C ASN A 463 -10.06 -3.30 -5.94
N GLY A 464 -9.25 -4.01 -6.75
CA GLY A 464 -8.86 -5.39 -6.48
C GLY A 464 -7.96 -5.52 -5.26
N ILE A 465 -6.97 -4.63 -5.12
CA ILE A 465 -6.07 -4.64 -3.96
C ILE A 465 -6.85 -4.35 -2.68
N LEU A 466 -7.64 -3.28 -2.63
CA LEU A 466 -8.41 -2.88 -1.45
C LEU A 466 -9.47 -3.91 -1.04
N ALA A 467 -9.96 -4.74 -1.97
CA ALA A 467 -10.88 -5.83 -1.68
C ALA A 467 -10.20 -7.06 -1.04
N ASN A 468 -8.90 -7.27 -1.27
CA ASN A 468 -8.19 -8.50 -0.89
C ASN A 468 -7.03 -8.31 0.13
N ILE A 469 -6.80 -7.08 0.62
CA ILE A 469 -5.65 -6.76 1.47
C ILE A 469 -5.84 -7.11 2.97
N GLY A 470 -7.05 -7.46 3.42
CA GLY A 470 -7.36 -7.56 4.86
C GLY A 470 -6.65 -8.68 5.64
N ASP A 471 -6.49 -9.87 5.05
CA ASP A 471 -5.99 -11.07 5.74
C ASP A 471 -4.54 -11.39 5.35
N LEU A 472 -3.59 -10.59 5.83
CA LEU A 472 -2.16 -10.76 5.54
C LEU A 472 -1.46 -11.65 6.56
N ASN A 473 -0.74 -12.68 6.07
CA ASN A 473 0.23 -13.40 6.90
C ASN A 473 1.51 -12.58 7.15
N ILE A 474 2.34 -13.02 8.09
CA ILE A 474 3.53 -12.27 8.52
C ILE A 474 4.51 -11.92 7.38
N ARG A 475 4.70 -12.82 6.41
CA ARG A 475 5.57 -12.58 5.25
C ARG A 475 4.97 -11.57 4.29
N GLN A 476 3.66 -11.68 4.03
CA GLN A 476 2.95 -10.75 3.16
C GLN A 476 2.97 -9.32 3.70
N ARG A 477 2.97 -9.15 5.03
CA ARG A 477 3.01 -7.81 5.66
C ARG A 477 4.29 -7.04 5.31
N GLU A 478 5.45 -7.68 5.41
CA GLU A 478 6.74 -7.05 5.08
C GLU A 478 6.85 -6.74 3.58
N ASP A 479 6.49 -7.72 2.75
CA ASP A 479 6.47 -7.61 1.29
C ASP A 479 5.62 -6.42 0.80
N ILE A 480 4.42 -6.24 1.38
CA ILE A 480 3.51 -5.17 0.97
C ILE A 480 4.06 -3.81 1.37
N ILE A 481 4.64 -3.67 2.56
CA ILE A 481 5.28 -2.40 2.96
C ILE A 481 6.43 -2.06 2.01
N PHE A 482 7.23 -3.05 1.61
CA PHE A 482 8.28 -2.86 0.62
C PHE A 482 7.70 -2.41 -0.73
N ASP A 483 6.64 -3.07 -1.22
CA ASP A 483 5.99 -2.72 -2.47
C ASP A 483 5.45 -1.28 -2.44
N LEU A 484 4.74 -0.89 -1.38
CA LEU A 484 4.15 0.45 -1.22
C LEU A 484 5.20 1.56 -1.14
N ARG A 485 6.31 1.32 -0.41
CA ARG A 485 7.44 2.26 -0.37
C ARG A 485 8.11 2.42 -1.73
N THR A 486 8.20 1.33 -2.49
CA THR A 486 8.76 1.38 -3.85
C THR A 486 7.84 2.16 -4.79
N VAL A 487 6.52 1.99 -4.68
CA VAL A 487 5.55 2.83 -5.42
C VAL A 487 5.73 4.29 -5.05
N TYR A 488 5.79 4.63 -3.75
CA TYR A 488 5.98 6.00 -3.29
C TYR A 488 7.21 6.67 -3.90
N GLN A 489 8.34 5.95 -3.98
CA GLN A 489 9.57 6.45 -4.60
C GLN A 489 9.47 6.70 -6.11
N ASN A 490 8.48 6.12 -6.78
CA ASN A 490 8.24 6.27 -8.20
C ASN A 490 7.16 7.33 -8.51
N ILE A 491 6.56 7.98 -7.50
CA ILE A 491 5.53 8.99 -7.72
C ILE A 491 6.12 10.23 -8.37
N TYR A 492 5.58 10.59 -9.54
CA TYR A 492 5.80 11.85 -10.21
C TYR A 492 4.46 12.59 -10.32
N PRO A 493 4.23 13.66 -9.53
CA PRO A 493 2.93 14.32 -9.41
C PRO A 493 2.62 15.21 -10.63
N LEU A 494 2.21 14.57 -11.73
CA LEU A 494 1.84 15.23 -12.99
C LEU A 494 0.33 15.39 -13.14
N GLU A 495 -0.42 14.31 -12.94
CA GLU A 495 -1.86 14.24 -13.20
C GLU A 495 -2.64 14.83 -12.03
N ILE A 496 -3.48 15.83 -12.32
CA ILE A 496 -4.19 16.58 -11.26
C ILE A 496 -5.30 15.72 -10.61
N ASN A 497 -5.80 14.68 -11.29
CA ASN A 497 -6.97 13.91 -10.85
C ASN A 497 -6.64 12.58 -10.16
N ILE A 498 -5.37 12.29 -9.88
CA ILE A 498 -4.94 11.02 -9.28
C ILE A 498 -4.19 11.29 -7.99
N ASP A 499 -4.73 10.81 -6.88
CA ASP A 499 -4.06 10.83 -5.57
C ASP A 499 -3.56 9.43 -5.19
N VAL A 500 -2.34 9.10 -5.64
CA VAL A 500 -1.70 7.84 -5.26
C VAL A 500 -1.31 7.82 -3.78
N PHE A 501 -1.03 8.98 -3.16
CA PHE A 501 -0.66 9.04 -1.74
C PHE A 501 -1.83 8.61 -0.85
N ASP A 502 -3.04 9.12 -1.13
CA ASP A 502 -4.25 8.69 -0.42
C ASP A 502 -4.52 7.19 -0.62
N LEU A 503 -4.32 6.67 -1.84
CA LEU A 503 -4.44 5.23 -2.10
C LEU A 503 -3.43 4.39 -1.29
N LEU A 504 -2.16 4.79 -1.23
CA LEU A 504 -1.16 4.13 -0.39
C LEU A 504 -1.60 4.12 1.08
N ALA A 505 -2.12 5.26 1.56
CA ALA A 505 -2.62 5.40 2.91
C ALA A 505 -3.82 4.48 3.21
N GLN A 506 -4.77 4.37 2.27
CA GLN A 506 -5.91 3.46 2.38
C GLN A 506 -5.48 1.98 2.46
N ILE A 507 -4.52 1.57 1.63
CA ILE A 507 -3.97 0.20 1.64
C ILE A 507 -3.28 -0.06 2.99
N CYS A 508 -2.46 0.87 3.47
CA CYS A 508 -1.81 0.78 4.79
C CYS A 508 -2.83 0.67 5.91
N LEU A 509 -3.87 1.51 5.90
CA LEU A 509 -4.92 1.52 6.92
C LEU A 509 -5.67 0.18 6.96
N LYS A 510 -6.11 -0.34 5.81
CA LYS A 510 -6.78 -1.65 5.73
C LYS A 510 -5.89 -2.81 6.17
N SER A 511 -4.57 -2.68 6.03
CA SER A 511 -3.58 -3.67 6.46
C SER A 511 -3.18 -3.55 7.94
N GLY A 512 -3.66 -2.50 8.64
CA GLY A 512 -3.29 -2.19 10.03
C GLY A 512 -1.93 -1.50 10.19
N PHE A 513 -1.32 -0.97 9.12
CA PHE A 513 -0.08 -0.20 9.18
C PHE A 513 -0.36 1.29 9.46
N VAL A 514 -0.83 1.58 10.66
CA VAL A 514 -1.37 2.91 11.03
C VAL A 514 -0.34 4.03 10.86
N ASN A 515 0.93 3.82 11.22
CA ASN A 515 1.96 4.85 11.12
C ASN A 515 2.28 5.21 9.66
N ASP A 516 2.44 4.21 8.79
CA ASP A 516 2.65 4.43 7.36
C ASP A 516 1.40 5.07 6.72
N ALA A 517 0.18 4.69 7.15
CA ALA A 517 -1.05 5.34 6.70
C ALA A 517 -1.08 6.84 7.04
N ILE A 518 -0.71 7.22 8.27
CA ILE A 518 -0.61 8.64 8.67
C ILE A 518 0.43 9.36 7.82
N PHE A 519 1.58 8.76 7.57
CA PHE A 519 2.61 9.35 6.71
C PHE A 519 2.06 9.66 5.31
N TYR A 520 1.47 8.66 4.64
CA TYR A 520 0.97 8.84 3.28
C TYR A 520 -0.24 9.77 3.18
N TYR A 521 -1.14 9.79 4.18
CA TYR A 521 -2.22 10.79 4.21
C TYR A 521 -1.66 12.21 4.33
N ASN A 522 -0.65 12.45 5.16
CA ASN A 522 -0.03 13.78 5.24
C ASN A 522 0.67 14.17 3.92
N GLU A 523 1.26 13.20 3.22
CA GLU A 523 1.81 13.44 1.88
C GLU A 523 0.72 13.79 0.86
N SER A 524 -0.45 13.15 0.91
CA SER A 524 -1.64 13.54 0.13
C SER A 524 -2.05 14.99 0.42
N LEU A 525 -2.19 15.37 1.70
CA LEU A 525 -2.52 16.75 2.11
C LEU A 525 -1.51 17.79 1.57
N ARG A 526 -0.22 17.42 1.50
CA ARG A 526 0.88 18.28 1.06
C ARG A 526 0.96 18.40 -0.46
N CYS A 527 0.82 17.29 -1.17
CA CYS A 527 1.11 17.18 -2.60
C CYS A 527 -0.14 17.32 -3.48
N CYS A 528 -1.33 17.02 -2.97
CA CYS A 528 -2.59 16.97 -3.71
C CYS A 528 -3.71 17.84 -3.09
N PRO A 529 -3.47 19.10 -2.68
CA PRO A 529 -4.47 19.90 -1.97
C PRO A 529 -5.72 20.23 -2.81
N GLU A 530 -5.60 20.24 -4.15
CA GLU A 530 -6.68 20.64 -5.06
C GLU A 530 -7.77 19.56 -5.25
N ILE A 531 -7.44 18.29 -5.02
CA ILE A 531 -8.35 17.14 -5.21
C ILE A 531 -8.69 16.41 -3.90
N MET A 532 -8.40 17.07 -2.78
CA MET A 532 -8.58 16.52 -1.45
C MET A 532 -10.06 16.22 -1.15
N HIS A 533 -10.33 15.05 -0.57
CA HIS A 533 -11.69 14.59 -0.26
C HIS A 533 -11.91 14.50 1.27
N PRO A 534 -13.12 14.77 1.81
CA PRO A 534 -13.39 14.65 3.24
C PRO A 534 -13.06 13.27 3.85
N SER A 535 -13.09 12.20 3.04
CA SER A 535 -12.67 10.85 3.46
C SER A 535 -11.23 10.79 3.95
N THR A 536 -10.31 11.54 3.34
CA THR A 536 -8.89 11.59 3.70
C THR A 536 -8.75 12.03 5.16
N PHE A 537 -9.44 13.10 5.53
CA PHE A 537 -9.49 13.62 6.90
C PHE A 537 -10.13 12.67 7.90
N VAL A 538 -11.27 12.05 7.55
CA VAL A 538 -11.93 11.06 8.42
C VAL A 538 -11.04 9.83 8.64
N ASN A 539 -10.36 9.36 7.59
CA ASN A 539 -9.46 8.22 7.72
C ASN A 539 -8.22 8.57 8.55
N LEU A 540 -7.67 9.77 8.40
CA LEU A 540 -6.60 10.28 9.25
C LEU A 540 -7.06 10.41 10.72
N ALA A 541 -8.30 10.86 10.96
CA ALA A 541 -8.91 10.90 12.29
C ALA A 541 -9.00 9.49 12.91
N LYS A 542 -9.42 8.48 12.15
CA LYS A 542 -9.44 7.07 12.56
C LYS A 542 -8.04 6.54 12.87
N CYS A 543 -7.03 6.91 12.10
CA CYS A 543 -5.64 6.56 12.41
C CYS A 543 -5.23 7.10 13.79
N TYR A 544 -5.47 8.40 14.05
CA TYR A 544 -5.12 9.00 15.34
C TYR A 544 -5.98 8.49 16.50
N GLN A 545 -7.24 8.12 16.25
CA GLN A 545 -8.10 7.43 17.21
C GLN A 545 -7.46 6.10 17.66
N SER A 546 -6.98 5.29 16.71
CA SER A 546 -6.33 4.01 17.02
C SER A 546 -5.04 4.18 17.84
N GLN A 547 -4.37 5.33 17.72
CA GLN A 547 -3.22 5.72 18.54
C GLN A 547 -3.60 6.38 19.88
N ARG A 548 -4.90 6.49 20.20
CA ARG A 548 -5.43 7.21 21.36
C ARG A 548 -5.06 8.71 21.39
N ASN A 549 -4.70 9.29 20.24
CA ASN A 549 -4.44 10.72 20.11
C ASN A 549 -5.74 11.46 19.76
N TRP A 550 -6.60 11.59 20.78
CA TRP A 550 -7.94 12.15 20.64
C TRP A 550 -7.95 13.60 20.17
N LYS A 551 -6.94 14.39 20.55
CA LYS A 551 -6.79 15.78 20.12
C LYS A 551 -6.64 15.88 18.61
N LYS A 552 -5.74 15.08 18.02
CA LYS A 552 -5.56 15.04 16.56
C LYS A 552 -6.75 14.39 15.85
N ALA A 553 -7.32 13.34 16.42
CA ALA A 553 -8.49 12.68 15.87
C ALA A 553 -9.67 13.66 15.70
N LEU A 554 -9.97 14.45 16.75
CA LEU A 554 -11.02 15.47 16.70
C LEU A 554 -10.67 16.61 15.74
N HIS A 555 -9.40 17.05 15.73
CA HIS A 555 -8.95 18.08 14.79
C HIS A 555 -9.24 17.69 13.34
N PHE A 556 -8.81 16.50 12.90
CA PHE A 556 -9.03 16.06 11.52
C PHE A 556 -10.49 15.74 11.21
N CYS A 557 -11.27 15.23 12.16
CA CYS A 557 -12.71 15.10 12.00
C CYS A 557 -13.37 16.46 11.71
N ASN A 558 -12.98 17.51 12.46
CA ASN A 558 -13.47 18.87 12.23
C ASN A 558 -13.01 19.44 10.89
N GLU A 559 -11.78 19.17 10.43
CA GLU A 559 -11.33 19.56 9.09
C GLU A 559 -12.21 18.91 8.00
N ALA A 560 -12.60 17.63 8.16
CA ALA A 560 -13.53 16.97 7.24
C ALA A 560 -14.90 17.69 7.20
N LEU A 561 -15.46 18.03 8.37
CA LEU A 561 -16.73 18.74 8.49
C LEU A 561 -16.68 20.20 8.02
N LYS A 562 -15.50 20.83 8.05
CA LYS A 562 -15.30 22.16 7.43
C LYS A 562 -15.39 22.09 5.91
N MET A 563 -14.88 21.03 5.30
CA MET A 563 -14.98 20.82 3.85
C MET A 563 -16.39 20.47 3.42
N ASP A 564 -17.03 19.52 4.11
CA ASP A 564 -18.42 19.13 3.89
C ASP A 564 -19.12 18.89 5.23
N PRO A 565 -19.93 19.86 5.69
CA PRO A 565 -20.68 19.74 6.94
C PRO A 565 -21.69 18.59 6.96
N SER A 566 -22.09 18.08 5.80
CA SER A 566 -23.06 17.00 5.65
C SER A 566 -22.42 15.62 5.46
N TYR A 567 -21.09 15.53 5.51
CA TYR A 567 -20.36 14.29 5.22
C TYR A 567 -20.64 13.19 6.26
N PRO A 568 -21.40 12.13 5.92
CA PRO A 568 -21.89 11.18 6.92
C PRO A 568 -20.80 10.50 7.75
N PRO A 569 -19.67 10.03 7.15
CA PRO A 569 -18.61 9.39 7.94
C PRO A 569 -17.97 10.31 8.99
N ALA A 570 -17.92 11.63 8.76
CA ALA A 570 -17.40 12.57 9.74
C ALA A 570 -18.42 12.85 10.85
N ILE A 571 -19.71 12.97 10.50
CA ILE A 571 -20.79 13.12 11.49
C ILE A 571 -20.87 11.89 12.38
N GLU A 572 -20.82 10.69 11.80
CA GLU A 572 -20.81 9.42 12.53
C GLU A 572 -19.61 9.36 13.47
N PHE A 573 -18.39 9.63 12.98
CA PHE A 573 -17.18 9.65 13.80
C PHE A 573 -17.28 10.67 14.96
N ASN A 574 -17.80 11.88 14.69
CA ASN A 574 -17.98 12.91 15.71
C ASN A 574 -19.05 12.50 16.73
N SER A 575 -20.14 11.86 16.30
CA SER A 575 -21.17 11.34 17.19
C SER A 575 -20.66 10.21 18.07
N GLU A 576 -19.86 9.30 17.51
CA GLU A 576 -19.18 8.23 18.25
C GLU A 576 -18.22 8.83 19.26
N TYR A 577 -17.43 9.84 18.87
CA TYR A 577 -16.53 10.57 19.76
C TYR A 577 -17.29 11.26 20.91
N LEU A 578 -18.35 12.01 20.62
CA LEU A 578 -19.19 12.67 21.62
C LEU A 578 -19.86 11.66 22.56
N ASN A 579 -20.40 10.56 22.04
CA ASN A 579 -20.96 9.47 22.83
C ASN A 579 -19.89 8.75 23.68
N SER A 580 -18.68 8.63 23.14
CA SER A 580 -17.49 8.12 23.82
C SER A 580 -16.86 9.11 24.80
N SER A 581 -17.36 10.35 24.92
CA SER A 581 -16.90 11.37 25.87
C SER A 581 -17.80 11.55 27.11
N LYS A 582 -19.01 10.95 27.13
CA LYS A 582 -19.89 10.92 28.32
C LYS A 582 -19.39 9.91 29.37
N ARG A 583 -19.05 10.37 30.58
CA ARG A 583 -18.55 9.51 31.67
C ARG A 583 -19.67 8.72 32.34
N LEU A 584 -19.38 7.50 32.81
CA LEU A 584 -20.26 6.68 33.64
C LEU A 584 -19.91 6.89 35.12
N ASN A 585 -20.84 7.41 35.91
CA ASN A 585 -20.67 7.58 37.35
C ASN A 585 -21.04 6.29 38.09
N TYR A 586 -20.11 5.75 38.87
CA TYR A 586 -20.35 4.53 39.64
C TYR A 586 -19.91 4.65 41.10
N ILE A 587 -20.36 3.71 41.92
CA ILE A 587 -19.90 3.52 43.30
C ILE A 587 -19.43 2.08 43.53
N ILE A 588 -18.59 1.86 44.53
CA ILE A 588 -18.19 0.53 45.00
C ILE A 588 -18.88 0.27 46.33
N ILE A 589 -19.54 -0.89 46.46
CA ILE A 589 -20.26 -1.28 47.68
C ILE A 589 -19.70 -2.59 48.23
N GLY A 590 -19.37 -2.58 49.51
CA GLY A 590 -18.84 -3.70 50.27
C GLY A 590 -17.32 -3.74 50.28
N CYS A 591 -16.69 -4.26 49.24
CA CYS A 591 -15.29 -4.74 49.26
C CYS A 591 -15.12 -5.95 50.20
N TYR A 592 -16.09 -6.88 50.14
CA TYR A 592 -16.09 -8.13 50.89
C TYR A 592 -14.93 -9.04 50.51
N SER A 593 -14.55 -9.07 49.24
CA SER A 593 -13.48 -9.92 48.72
C SER A 593 -12.35 -9.12 48.11
N SER A 594 -11.27 -9.83 47.80
CA SER A 594 -10.11 -9.26 47.10
C SER A 594 -10.37 -8.89 45.64
N TRP A 595 -11.53 -9.23 45.08
CA TRP A 595 -11.90 -9.01 43.68
C TRP A 595 -11.80 -7.52 43.29
N VAL A 596 -12.21 -6.62 44.17
CA VAL A 596 -12.15 -5.17 43.93
C VAL A 596 -10.71 -4.71 43.68
N PHE A 597 -9.76 -5.20 44.46
CA PHE A 597 -8.35 -4.79 44.41
C PHE A 597 -7.55 -5.48 43.32
N THR A 598 -7.83 -6.76 43.09
CA THR A 598 -7.04 -7.61 42.19
C THR A 598 -7.49 -7.51 40.74
N GLU A 599 -8.76 -7.16 40.49
CA GLU A 599 -9.33 -7.17 39.14
C GLU A 599 -10.05 -5.87 38.78
N ILE A 600 -10.83 -5.27 39.68
CA ILE A 600 -11.63 -4.09 39.33
C ILE A 600 -10.80 -2.81 39.29
N ILE A 601 -10.15 -2.42 40.38
CA ILE A 601 -9.36 -1.19 40.46
C ILE A 601 -8.26 -1.17 39.38
N PRO A 602 -7.46 -2.24 39.18
CA PRO A 602 -6.42 -2.25 38.16
C PRO A 602 -6.92 -2.05 36.73
N THR A 603 -8.18 -2.41 36.49
CA THR A 603 -8.78 -2.34 35.15
C THR A 603 -9.44 -0.99 34.89
N ILE A 604 -10.13 -0.44 35.89
CA ILE A 604 -10.89 0.81 35.74
C ILE A 604 -9.99 2.04 35.95
N GLN A 605 -8.89 1.94 36.70
CA GLN A 605 -8.01 3.07 37.01
C GLN A 605 -7.39 3.77 35.79
N PHE A 606 -7.26 3.09 34.65
CA PHE A 606 -6.69 3.64 33.42
C PHE A 606 -7.75 4.09 32.40
N ASP A 607 -9.05 3.95 32.73
CA ASP A 607 -10.14 4.30 31.83
C ASP A 607 -10.81 5.59 32.32
N ALA A 608 -10.52 6.67 31.60
CA ALA A 608 -10.96 8.01 31.95
C ALA A 608 -12.47 8.27 31.73
N MET A 609 -13.19 7.23 31.29
CA MET A 609 -14.63 7.21 31.08
C MET A 609 -15.42 6.72 32.29
N TYR A 610 -14.74 6.18 33.30
CA TYR A 610 -15.34 5.73 34.55
C TYR A 610 -15.02 6.72 35.67
N ASN A 611 -16.06 7.21 36.33
CA ASN A 611 -15.91 8.14 37.44
C ASN A 611 -16.40 7.47 38.73
N CYS A 612 -15.46 7.01 39.56
CA CYS A 612 -15.78 6.48 40.88
C CYS A 612 -16.23 7.64 41.76
N THR A 613 -17.49 7.67 42.14
CA THR A 613 -18.08 8.76 42.93
C THR A 613 -17.99 8.53 44.43
N GLY A 614 -17.89 7.28 44.88
CA GLY A 614 -17.74 6.93 46.29
C GLY A 614 -17.57 5.43 46.55
N VAL A 615 -17.15 5.12 47.77
CA VAL A 615 -16.99 3.74 48.27
C VAL A 615 -17.80 3.58 49.57
N ILE A 616 -18.61 2.52 49.65
CA ILE A 616 -19.56 2.29 50.75
C ILE A 616 -19.28 0.93 51.39
N PRO A 617 -18.87 0.87 52.66
CA PRO A 617 -18.60 -0.39 53.35
C PRO A 617 -19.88 -1.10 53.82
N THR A 618 -19.82 -2.41 54.03
CA THR A 618 -20.71 -3.12 54.96
C THR A 618 -20.09 -3.14 56.36
N LYS A 619 -20.86 -3.52 57.40
CA LYS A 619 -20.37 -3.62 58.79
C LYS A 619 -19.07 -4.41 58.93
N HIS A 620 -18.88 -5.44 58.10
CA HIS A 620 -17.73 -6.35 58.15
C HIS A 620 -16.61 -5.99 57.16
N THR A 621 -16.75 -4.92 56.37
CA THR A 621 -15.83 -4.60 55.27
C THR A 621 -15.27 -3.18 55.33
N ILE A 622 -15.44 -2.48 56.45
CA ILE A 622 -15.00 -1.07 56.65
C ILE A 622 -13.52 -0.90 56.33
N GLU A 623 -12.67 -1.77 56.85
CA GLU A 623 -11.21 -1.67 56.65
C GLU A 623 -10.83 -1.83 55.18
N ASN A 624 -11.40 -2.83 54.49
CA ASN A 624 -11.16 -3.05 53.06
C ASN A 624 -11.71 -1.89 52.24
N ALA A 625 -12.93 -1.45 52.49
CA ALA A 625 -13.51 -0.31 51.78
C ALA A 625 -12.67 0.96 51.92
N LYS A 626 -12.10 1.20 53.11
CA LYS A 626 -11.20 2.32 53.37
C LYS A 626 -9.91 2.23 52.55
N LYS A 627 -9.28 1.05 52.51
CA LYS A 627 -8.12 0.80 51.64
C LYS A 627 -8.43 1.02 50.16
N ALA A 628 -9.59 0.57 49.68
CA ALA A 628 -10.01 0.77 48.29
C ALA A 628 -10.18 2.27 47.97
N PHE A 629 -10.76 3.02 48.90
CA PHE A 629 -10.94 4.46 48.79
C PHE A 629 -9.60 5.21 48.77
N ASP A 630 -8.71 4.91 49.72
CA ASP A 630 -7.38 5.55 49.82
C ASP A 630 -6.51 5.25 48.59
N HIS A 631 -6.52 3.98 48.14
CA HIS A 631 -5.76 3.58 46.96
C HIS A 631 -6.24 4.30 45.68
N LEU A 632 -7.57 4.40 45.50
CA LEU A 632 -8.13 5.19 44.40
C LEU A 632 -7.71 6.66 44.51
N GLN A 633 -7.72 7.28 45.69
CA GLN A 633 -7.24 8.65 45.87
C GLN A 633 -5.76 8.83 45.50
N GLU A 634 -4.89 7.89 45.87
CA GLU A 634 -3.46 7.92 45.56
C GLU A 634 -3.17 7.80 44.06
N ILE A 635 -3.86 6.90 43.37
CA ILE A 635 -3.75 6.72 41.91
C ILE A 635 -4.12 8.01 41.17
N TYR A 636 -5.15 8.74 41.64
CA TYR A 636 -5.55 10.00 41.00
C TYR A 636 -4.58 11.15 41.30
N SER A 637 -3.89 11.12 42.45
CA SER A 637 -2.93 12.16 42.83
C SER A 637 -1.61 12.08 42.04
N SER A 638 -1.26 10.89 41.52
CA SER A 638 0.00 10.63 40.80
C SER A 638 -0.08 10.79 39.26
N ASN A 639 -1.28 10.91 38.68
CA ASN A 639 -1.51 10.92 37.22
C ASN A 639 -1.71 12.32 36.59
N GLN A 640 -0.98 13.35 37.04
CA GLN A 640 -1.23 14.76 36.65
C GLN A 640 -0.90 15.16 35.18
N GLU A 641 -0.42 14.27 34.30
CA GLU A 641 0.12 14.67 32.97
C GLU A 641 -0.83 14.50 31.75
N ASN A 642 -2.10 14.08 31.90
CA ASN A 642 -3.02 13.88 30.75
C ASN A 642 -4.29 14.76 30.82
N ASP A 643 -4.22 15.97 30.28
CA ASP A 643 -5.23 17.05 30.37
C ASP A 643 -6.62 16.76 29.72
N VAL A 644 -6.78 15.74 28.87
CA VAL A 644 -8.01 15.60 28.05
C VAL A 644 -9.12 14.80 28.77
N PHE A 645 -8.79 13.96 29.75
CA PHE A 645 -9.79 13.17 30.47
C PHE A 645 -9.50 13.08 31.98
N TYR A 646 -9.84 14.14 32.72
CA TYR A 646 -9.75 14.18 34.18
C TYR A 646 -10.79 13.28 34.88
N CYS A 647 -10.45 12.08 35.39
CA CYS A 647 -11.31 11.45 36.41
C CYS A 647 -11.14 12.18 37.76
N SER A 648 -12.23 12.33 38.52
CA SER A 648 -12.17 12.89 39.87
C SER A 648 -11.92 11.77 40.88
N PRO A 649 -11.15 12.00 41.97
CA PRO A 649 -11.08 11.03 43.07
C PRO A 649 -12.47 10.79 43.64
N PRO A 650 -12.71 9.60 44.26
CA PRO A 650 -13.98 9.31 44.90
C PRO A 650 -14.33 10.41 45.91
N LYS A 651 -15.53 10.98 45.77
CA LYS A 651 -15.93 12.21 46.44
C LYS A 651 -16.39 11.97 47.88
N PHE A 652 -16.82 10.75 48.20
CA PHE A 652 -17.30 10.41 49.53
C PHE A 652 -16.97 8.97 49.94
N PHE A 653 -16.77 8.80 51.25
CA PHE A 653 -16.65 7.53 51.96
C PHE A 653 -17.63 7.58 53.13
N ILE A 654 -18.58 6.64 53.20
CA ILE A 654 -19.63 6.64 54.24
C ILE A 654 -19.23 5.66 55.35
N GLU A 655 -18.62 6.15 56.42
CA GLU A 655 -18.14 5.30 57.54
C GLU A 655 -19.29 4.78 58.44
N GLU A 656 -20.40 5.51 58.54
CA GLU A 656 -21.51 5.17 59.45
C GLU A 656 -22.81 4.82 58.71
N ILE A 657 -22.98 3.54 58.39
CA ILE A 657 -24.32 2.93 58.15
C ILE A 657 -24.96 2.50 59.48
N SER A 658 -24.29 2.77 60.60
CA SER A 658 -24.62 2.32 61.96
C SER A 658 -25.96 2.81 62.51
N GLY A 659 -26.58 3.82 61.90
CA GLY A 659 -27.89 4.37 62.31
C GLY A 659 -29.12 3.74 61.64
N ASN A 660 -28.95 2.95 60.56
CA ASN A 660 -30.06 2.37 59.82
C ASN A 660 -30.37 0.92 60.30
N PRO A 661 -31.64 0.54 60.51
CA PRO A 661 -31.99 -0.79 61.07
C PRO A 661 -31.65 -1.95 60.12
N SER A 662 -31.42 -1.68 58.83
CA SER A 662 -30.95 -2.62 57.81
C SER A 662 -29.99 -1.92 56.82
N PHE A 663 -28.90 -2.59 56.43
CA PHE A 663 -27.95 -2.10 55.41
C PHE A 663 -28.64 -1.76 54.08
N VAL A 664 -29.71 -2.48 53.77
CA VAL A 664 -30.51 -2.33 52.54
C VAL A 664 -31.28 -0.99 52.53
N ASP A 665 -31.75 -0.52 53.69
CA ASP A 665 -32.46 0.75 53.80
C ASP A 665 -31.50 1.93 53.60
N ALA A 666 -30.27 1.82 54.13
CA ALA A 666 -29.22 2.81 53.90
C ALA A 666 -28.85 2.95 52.41
N LEU A 667 -28.90 1.85 51.64
CA LEU A 667 -28.70 1.93 50.19
C LEU A 667 -29.81 2.72 49.48
N LYS A 668 -31.06 2.65 49.95
CA LYS A 668 -32.17 3.43 49.39
C LYS A 668 -31.96 4.93 49.60
N ASP A 669 -31.51 5.31 50.79
CA ASP A 669 -31.19 6.71 51.12
C ASP A 669 -30.07 7.22 50.21
N ILE A 670 -28.97 6.46 50.09
CA ILE A 670 -27.83 6.83 49.24
C ILE A 670 -28.23 7.04 47.78
N PHE A 671 -29.03 6.14 47.20
CA PHE A 671 -29.47 6.27 45.81
C PHE A 671 -30.47 7.41 45.60
N SER A 672 -31.26 7.74 46.63
CA SER A 672 -32.18 8.89 46.60
C SER A 672 -31.41 10.21 46.64
N ASP A 673 -30.39 10.30 47.49
CA ASP A 673 -29.58 11.52 47.67
C ASP A 673 -28.56 11.73 46.54
N ASN A 674 -28.22 10.67 45.79
CA ASN A 674 -27.19 10.70 44.76
C ASN A 674 -27.72 10.23 43.40
N SER A 675 -28.62 11.02 42.81
CA SER A 675 -29.24 10.73 41.50
C SER A 675 -28.21 10.54 40.36
N GLN A 676 -27.04 11.16 40.46
CA GLN A 676 -25.94 11.06 39.50
C GLN A 676 -25.26 9.69 39.42
N ILE A 677 -25.50 8.79 40.39
CA ILE A 677 -24.96 7.42 40.34
C ILE A 677 -25.71 6.66 39.26
N GLU A 678 -24.99 6.08 38.30
CA GLU A 678 -25.57 5.32 37.18
C GLU A 678 -25.31 3.81 37.33
N ALA A 679 -24.18 3.44 37.92
CA ALA A 679 -23.76 2.05 38.08
C ALA A 679 -23.20 1.73 39.48
N VAL A 680 -23.22 0.44 39.83
CA VAL A 680 -22.76 -0.07 41.13
C VAL A 680 -21.83 -1.25 40.90
N ILE A 681 -20.66 -1.24 41.54
CA ILE A 681 -19.80 -2.40 41.70
C ILE A 681 -20.11 -3.00 43.07
N LEU A 682 -20.77 -4.16 43.08
CA LEU A 682 -21.27 -4.78 44.30
C LEU A 682 -20.44 -6.01 44.66
N ASP A 683 -19.73 -5.91 45.77
CA ASP A 683 -18.89 -6.97 46.35
C ASP A 683 -19.23 -7.14 47.82
N VAL A 684 -20.30 -7.89 48.10
CA VAL A 684 -20.86 -8.12 49.43
C VAL A 684 -20.93 -9.62 49.75
N HIS A 685 -21.10 -9.94 51.04
CA HIS A 685 -21.34 -11.31 51.47
C HIS A 685 -22.55 -11.93 50.70
N PRO A 686 -22.51 -13.20 50.27
CA PRO A 686 -23.56 -13.81 49.45
C PRO A 686 -24.99 -13.70 50.03
N ASN A 687 -25.14 -13.84 51.34
CA ASN A 687 -26.42 -13.63 52.04
C ASN A 687 -27.04 -12.23 51.84
N LEU A 688 -26.23 -11.21 51.55
CA LEU A 688 -26.69 -9.84 51.29
C LEU A 688 -26.91 -9.55 49.80
N LEU A 689 -26.33 -10.36 48.91
CA LEU A 689 -26.30 -10.11 47.46
C LEU A 689 -27.71 -9.93 46.88
N LYS A 690 -28.63 -10.86 47.20
CA LYS A 690 -30.03 -10.83 46.72
C LYS A 690 -30.77 -9.56 47.14
N SER A 691 -30.63 -9.17 48.41
CA SER A 691 -31.30 -7.99 48.97
C SER A 691 -30.75 -6.68 48.42
N CYS A 692 -29.42 -6.57 48.27
CA CYS A 692 -28.77 -5.41 47.65
C CYS A 692 -29.16 -5.25 46.18
N MET A 693 -29.15 -6.35 45.41
CA MET A 693 -29.53 -6.36 43.99
C MET A 693 -30.96 -5.88 43.78
N SER A 694 -31.88 -6.28 44.65
CA SER A 694 -33.29 -5.86 44.60
C SER A 694 -33.42 -4.34 44.73
N VAL A 695 -32.69 -3.71 45.65
CA VAL A 695 -32.70 -2.24 45.81
C VAL A 695 -31.99 -1.53 44.67
N ILE A 696 -30.86 -2.04 44.21
CA ILE A 696 -30.12 -1.47 43.08
C ILE A 696 -31.02 -1.37 41.83
N TRP A 697 -31.78 -2.43 41.54
CA TRP A 697 -32.70 -2.45 40.41
C TRP A 697 -33.99 -1.66 40.65
N GLU A 698 -34.48 -1.54 41.89
CA GLU A 698 -35.58 -0.63 42.25
C GLU A 698 -35.26 0.82 41.85
N PHE A 699 -33.99 1.24 42.04
CA PHE A 699 -33.49 2.57 41.67
C PHE A 699 -32.94 2.65 40.22
N ASN A 700 -33.17 1.62 39.41
CA ASN A 700 -32.72 1.50 38.02
C ASN A 700 -31.20 1.66 37.82
N LYS A 701 -30.37 1.29 38.80
CA LYS A 701 -28.91 1.38 38.63
C LYS A 701 -28.36 0.13 37.94
N HIS A 702 -27.39 0.31 37.05
CA HIS A 702 -26.65 -0.82 36.47
C HIS A 702 -25.77 -1.45 37.55
N VAL A 703 -25.52 -2.75 37.48
CA VAL A 703 -24.76 -3.44 38.52
C VAL A 703 -23.75 -4.40 37.93
N MET A 704 -22.53 -4.32 38.44
CA MET A 704 -21.45 -5.28 38.20
C MET A 704 -21.17 -6.04 39.49
N THR A 705 -21.19 -7.36 39.44
CA THR A 705 -20.93 -8.24 40.59
C THR A 705 -19.89 -9.28 40.21
N ARG A 706 -19.22 -9.89 41.18
CA ARG A 706 -18.56 -11.19 40.96
C ARG A 706 -19.63 -12.24 40.65
N SER A 707 -19.27 -13.27 39.88
CA SER A 707 -20.22 -14.33 39.56
C SER A 707 -20.78 -15.04 40.79
N PRO A 708 -22.10 -15.06 40.99
CA PRO A 708 -22.70 -15.82 42.09
C PRO A 708 -22.53 -17.33 41.89
N ALA A 709 -22.36 -17.79 40.64
CA ALA A 709 -22.14 -19.20 40.30
C ALA A 709 -20.79 -19.74 40.79
N ALA A 710 -19.86 -18.85 41.19
CA ALA A 710 -18.53 -19.24 41.64
C ALA A 710 -18.52 -19.96 43.00
N ARG A 711 -19.61 -19.85 43.78
CA ARG A 711 -19.73 -20.43 45.13
C ARG A 711 -20.87 -21.43 45.25
N ASP A 712 -22.10 -20.98 44.98
CA ASP A 712 -23.32 -21.78 45.16
C ASP A 712 -24.25 -21.62 43.96
N VAL A 713 -24.42 -22.73 43.24
CA VAL A 713 -25.28 -22.83 42.05
C VAL A 713 -26.75 -22.59 42.42
N SER A 714 -27.18 -22.96 43.63
CA SER A 714 -28.57 -22.76 44.09
C SER A 714 -28.88 -21.28 44.28
N THR A 715 -28.06 -20.56 45.06
CA THR A 715 -28.17 -19.11 45.25
C THR A 715 -28.04 -18.35 43.93
N ALA A 716 -27.12 -18.77 43.05
CA ALA A 716 -26.98 -18.19 41.71
C ALA A 716 -28.26 -18.35 40.88
N SER A 717 -28.86 -19.54 40.88
CA SER A 717 -30.13 -19.82 40.18
C SER A 717 -31.29 -18.97 40.72
N GLU A 718 -31.35 -18.74 42.04
CA GLU A 718 -32.38 -17.88 42.63
C GLU A 718 -32.25 -16.42 42.20
N ILE A 719 -31.02 -15.89 42.11
CA ILE A 719 -30.76 -14.51 41.66
C ILE A 719 -31.03 -14.38 40.16
N LEU A 720 -30.71 -15.39 39.34
CA LEU A 720 -31.03 -15.44 37.91
C LEU A 720 -32.53 -15.45 37.63
N GLY A 721 -33.34 -15.94 38.58
CA GLY A 721 -34.81 -15.84 38.52
C GLY A 721 -35.34 -14.41 38.70
N LEU A 722 -34.53 -13.48 39.22
CA LEU A 722 -34.87 -12.07 39.34
C LEU A 722 -34.54 -11.37 38.01
N LYS A 723 -35.57 -10.92 37.28
CA LYS A 723 -35.38 -10.13 36.05
C LYS A 723 -35.25 -8.64 36.39
N PRO A 724 -34.17 -7.95 36.00
CA PRO A 724 -34.14 -6.49 36.10
C PRO A 724 -35.11 -5.88 35.08
N PRO A 725 -36.00 -4.96 35.48
CA PRO A 725 -36.99 -4.38 34.58
C PRO A 725 -36.40 -3.33 33.63
N LYS A 726 -35.35 -2.59 34.03
CA LYS A 726 -34.72 -1.50 33.24
C LYS A 726 -33.20 -1.33 33.49
N SER A 727 -32.52 -2.33 34.03
CA SER A 727 -31.11 -2.22 34.42
C SER A 727 -30.28 -3.37 33.87
N LEU A 728 -29.00 -3.09 33.62
CA LEU A 728 -28.03 -4.10 33.21
C LEU A 728 -27.43 -4.75 34.45
N TRP A 729 -27.42 -6.08 34.47
CA TRP A 729 -26.56 -6.86 35.37
C TRP A 729 -25.42 -7.47 34.59
N PHE A 730 -24.21 -7.10 34.99
CA PHE A 730 -22.96 -7.64 34.50
C PHE A 730 -22.36 -8.54 35.55
N ASP A 731 -22.54 -9.85 35.37
CA ASP A 731 -21.75 -10.83 36.09
C ASP A 731 -20.32 -10.79 35.54
N TYR A 732 -19.43 -10.22 36.35
CA TYR A 732 -18.00 -10.31 36.13
C TYR A 732 -17.52 -11.70 36.50
N SER A 733 -17.45 -12.56 35.49
CA SER A 733 -16.69 -13.80 35.55
C SER A 733 -15.29 -13.52 34.99
N PRO A 734 -14.20 -13.87 35.69
CA PRO A 734 -12.83 -13.67 35.18
C PRO A 734 -12.48 -14.46 33.90
N PHE A 735 -13.47 -15.07 33.24
CA PHE A 735 -13.34 -16.15 32.26
C PHE A 735 -12.90 -15.80 30.84
N LYS A 736 -12.35 -14.62 30.56
CA LYS A 736 -11.64 -14.43 29.28
C LYS A 736 -10.16 -14.78 29.37
N PHE A 737 -9.85 -15.86 30.09
CA PHE A 737 -8.59 -16.60 30.00
C PHE A 737 -8.43 -17.30 28.64
N GLU A 738 -9.55 -17.54 27.94
CA GLU A 738 -9.63 -18.37 26.72
C GLU A 738 -8.57 -18.01 25.69
N THR A 739 -8.33 -16.73 25.36
CA THR A 739 -7.34 -16.39 24.33
C THR A 739 -5.91 -16.70 24.77
N ALA A 740 -5.54 -16.41 26.01
CA ALA A 740 -4.20 -16.69 26.55
C ALA A 740 -4.00 -18.20 26.76
N LEU A 741 -5.01 -18.89 27.30
CA LEU A 741 -5.00 -20.34 27.48
C LEU A 741 -5.07 -21.10 26.15
N LEU A 742 -5.77 -20.60 25.13
CA LEU A 742 -5.81 -21.17 23.77
C LEU A 742 -4.48 -20.94 23.04
N GLN A 743 -3.81 -19.81 23.26
CA GLN A 743 -2.43 -19.61 22.79
C GLN A 743 -1.48 -20.60 23.47
N VAL A 744 -1.55 -20.72 24.79
CA VAL A 744 -0.77 -21.72 25.54
C VAL A 744 -1.06 -23.14 25.04
N PHE A 745 -2.32 -23.49 24.86
CA PHE A 745 -2.77 -24.76 24.27
C PHE A 745 -2.13 -25.03 22.90
N ASN A 746 -2.20 -24.05 21.99
CA ASN A 746 -1.61 -24.17 20.66
C ASN A 746 -0.08 -24.33 20.70
N ILE A 747 0.59 -23.72 21.69
CA ILE A 747 2.04 -23.83 21.88
C ILE A 747 2.40 -25.19 22.50
N ILE A 748 1.70 -25.62 23.55
CA ILE A 748 1.90 -26.95 24.18
C ILE A 748 1.82 -28.04 23.12
N LYS A 749 0.82 -27.99 22.21
CA LYS A 749 0.66 -28.93 21.11
C LYS A 749 1.88 -29.07 20.19
N GLN A 750 2.71 -28.03 20.09
CA GLN A 750 3.90 -28.01 19.22
C GLN A 750 5.17 -28.51 19.91
N HIS A 751 5.18 -28.65 21.24
CA HIS A 751 6.40 -28.88 22.01
C HIS A 751 6.45 -30.22 22.78
N GLY A 752 5.54 -31.14 22.51
CA GLY A 752 5.55 -32.51 23.03
C GLY A 752 4.40 -32.79 24.00
N ARG A 753 4.43 -33.97 24.64
CA ARG A 753 3.40 -34.42 25.55
C ARG A 753 3.41 -33.60 26.84
N LEU A 754 2.23 -33.14 27.27
CA LEU A 754 2.03 -32.53 28.57
C LEU A 754 1.92 -33.63 29.64
N TYR A 755 2.73 -33.56 30.71
CA TYR A 755 2.72 -34.57 31.77
C TYR A 755 2.47 -34.00 33.17
N ALA A 756 2.69 -32.70 33.38
CA ALA A 756 2.37 -32.06 34.66
C ALA A 756 1.96 -30.59 34.51
N ILE A 757 1.09 -30.14 35.43
CA ILE A 757 0.70 -28.74 35.56
C ILE A 757 0.86 -28.32 37.02
N ASN A 758 1.67 -27.29 37.28
CA ASN A 758 1.77 -26.71 38.61
C ASN A 758 1.07 -25.34 38.59
N CYS A 759 -0.03 -25.24 39.32
CA CYS A 759 -0.71 -23.99 39.58
C CYS A 759 -0.27 -23.48 40.95
N ARG A 760 0.31 -22.28 40.98
CA ARG A 760 0.51 -21.52 42.21
C ARG A 760 -0.48 -20.37 42.24
N TYR A 761 -1.28 -20.34 43.29
CA TYR A 761 -2.25 -19.28 43.53
C TYR A 761 -1.98 -18.64 44.88
N ASP A 762 -1.36 -17.46 44.88
CA ASP A 762 -1.16 -16.70 46.11
C ASP A 762 -2.45 -15.92 46.40
N ILE A 763 -3.14 -16.30 47.48
CA ILE A 763 -4.46 -15.79 47.86
C ILE A 763 -4.26 -14.52 48.72
N PRO A 764 -4.88 -13.40 48.35
CA PRO A 764 -4.83 -12.19 49.17
C PRO A 764 -5.50 -12.40 50.54
N SER A 765 -4.76 -12.14 51.63
CA SER A 765 -5.19 -12.16 53.03
C SER A 765 -4.86 -10.83 53.67
N GLU A 766 -5.88 -10.12 54.14
CA GLU A 766 -5.68 -8.75 54.64
C GLU A 766 -6.42 -8.41 55.93
N THR A 767 -7.13 -9.35 56.55
CA THR A 767 -7.86 -9.10 57.79
C THR A 767 -7.43 -10.07 58.87
N ILE A 768 -6.77 -9.52 59.90
CA ILE A 768 -6.33 -10.22 61.12
C ILE A 768 -7.52 -10.77 61.94
N ASN A 769 -8.75 -10.32 61.66
CA ASN A 769 -9.96 -10.78 62.34
C ASN A 769 -10.66 -11.92 61.58
N LYS A 770 -10.46 -13.12 62.12
CA LYS A 770 -10.97 -14.40 61.65
C LYS A 770 -12.50 -14.48 61.68
N SER A 771 -13.08 -14.77 60.53
CA SER A 771 -14.08 -15.84 60.44
C SER A 771 -13.49 -16.87 59.49
N ASP A 772 -13.39 -18.14 59.91
CA ASP A 772 -12.93 -19.24 59.04
C ASP A 772 -13.74 -19.32 57.74
N GLU A 773 -14.96 -18.80 57.76
CA GLU A 773 -15.90 -18.73 56.64
C GLU A 773 -15.37 -17.95 55.43
N TYR A 774 -14.91 -16.70 55.58
CA TYR A 774 -14.36 -15.90 54.46
C TYR A 774 -13.14 -16.56 53.80
N MET A 775 -12.20 -17.05 54.62
CA MET A 775 -10.98 -17.68 54.11
C MET A 775 -11.29 -18.98 53.37
N ASN A 776 -12.26 -19.75 53.86
CA ASN A 776 -12.74 -20.92 53.16
C ASN A 776 -13.48 -20.55 51.86
N ASP A 777 -14.29 -19.49 51.88
CA ASP A 777 -15.04 -19.03 50.70
C ASP A 777 -14.10 -18.56 49.58
N GLU A 778 -13.11 -17.72 49.89
CA GLU A 778 -12.16 -17.23 48.89
C GLU A 778 -11.31 -18.39 48.35
N LEU A 779 -10.84 -19.29 49.23
CA LEU A 779 -10.10 -20.48 48.83
C LEU A 779 -10.90 -21.37 47.88
N ILE A 780 -12.16 -21.68 48.22
CA ILE A 780 -13.06 -22.50 47.40
C ILE A 780 -13.20 -21.90 45.99
N VAL A 781 -13.53 -20.61 45.91
CA VAL A 781 -13.74 -19.97 44.62
C VAL A 781 -12.47 -20.00 43.77
N ARG A 782 -11.31 -19.71 44.37
CA ARG A 782 -10.03 -19.74 43.64
C ARG A 782 -9.63 -21.16 43.22
N LEU A 783 -9.92 -22.19 44.02
CA LEU A 783 -9.70 -23.58 43.62
C LEU A 783 -10.56 -23.97 42.42
N ILE A 784 -11.84 -23.60 42.42
CA ILE A 784 -12.73 -23.86 41.28
C ILE A 784 -12.24 -23.11 40.03
N HIS A 785 -11.76 -21.87 40.18
CA HIS A 785 -11.15 -21.11 39.08
C HIS A 785 -9.95 -21.86 38.49
N SER A 786 -9.03 -22.32 39.33
CA SER A 786 -7.82 -23.03 38.89
C SER A 786 -8.15 -24.34 38.19
N LEU A 787 -9.07 -25.14 38.73
CA LEU A 787 -9.51 -26.40 38.11
C LEU A 787 -10.18 -26.15 36.75
N SER A 788 -11.00 -25.11 36.65
CA SER A 788 -11.68 -24.77 35.40
C SER A 788 -10.73 -24.19 34.35
N ALA A 789 -9.73 -23.41 34.77
CA ALA A 789 -8.68 -22.93 33.87
C ALA A 789 -7.85 -24.10 33.31
N ILE A 790 -7.54 -25.10 34.14
CA ILE A 790 -6.90 -26.34 33.69
C ILE A 790 -7.78 -27.05 32.67
N TYR A 791 -9.08 -27.25 32.97
CA TYR A 791 -10.05 -27.85 32.05
C TYR A 791 -10.00 -27.19 30.66
N ILE A 792 -10.09 -25.85 30.59
CA ILE A 792 -10.04 -25.09 29.33
C ILE A 792 -8.69 -25.26 28.63
N ALA A 793 -7.59 -25.23 29.38
CA ALA A 793 -6.25 -25.25 28.82
C ALA A 793 -5.89 -26.58 28.15
N ILE A 794 -6.49 -27.69 28.56
CA ILE A 794 -6.14 -29.03 28.07
C ILE A 794 -7.31 -29.84 27.53
N ASP A 795 -8.53 -29.28 27.57
CA ASP A 795 -9.78 -29.97 27.21
C ASP A 795 -9.87 -31.37 27.85
N GLY A 796 -9.66 -31.43 29.16
CA GLY A 796 -9.42 -32.67 29.90
C GLY A 796 -10.55 -33.04 30.87
N THR A 797 -10.62 -34.31 31.27
CA THR A 797 -11.49 -34.80 32.34
C THR A 797 -10.69 -34.90 33.64
N LEU A 798 -11.23 -34.35 34.73
CA LEU A 798 -10.66 -34.50 36.06
C LEU A 798 -10.96 -35.93 36.57
N ASP A 799 -9.93 -36.73 36.81
CA ASP A 799 -10.05 -38.14 37.18
C ASP A 799 -10.12 -38.35 38.69
N TRP A 800 -9.29 -37.64 39.45
CA TRP A 800 -9.28 -37.69 40.91
C TRP A 800 -8.72 -36.42 41.53
N VAL A 801 -9.08 -36.17 42.79
CA VAL A 801 -8.57 -35.07 43.61
C VAL A 801 -8.17 -35.63 44.98
N PHE A 802 -7.00 -35.22 45.46
CA PHE A 802 -6.45 -35.58 46.75
C PHE A 802 -5.93 -34.33 47.46
N CYS A 803 -6.45 -34.06 48.65
CA CYS A 803 -5.94 -33.03 49.55
C CYS A 803 -5.34 -33.71 50.78
N PRO A 804 -4.02 -33.60 51.04
CA PRO A 804 -3.43 -34.15 52.26
C PRO A 804 -4.01 -33.44 53.49
N SER A 805 -4.31 -34.19 54.55
CA SER A 805 -4.59 -33.59 55.86
C SER A 805 -3.29 -33.04 56.44
N THR A 806 -3.11 -31.73 56.44
CA THR A 806 -1.96 -31.12 57.13
C THR A 806 -2.29 -30.90 58.60
N ASP A 807 -1.65 -31.67 59.48
CA ASP A 807 -1.49 -31.30 60.88
C ASP A 807 -0.52 -30.10 60.95
N ASN A 808 -0.97 -29.02 61.57
CA ASN A 808 -0.19 -27.88 62.11
C ASN A 808 0.27 -26.70 61.21
N ASP A 809 -0.07 -26.63 59.91
CA ASP A 809 0.23 -25.42 59.11
C ASP A 809 -1.03 -24.91 58.40
N HIS A 810 -1.71 -23.94 59.02
CA HIS A 810 -2.99 -23.40 58.52
C HIS A 810 -2.85 -22.51 57.28
N GLU A 811 -1.63 -22.15 56.88
CA GLU A 811 -1.37 -21.12 55.87
C GLU A 811 -1.03 -21.66 54.47
N LYS A 812 -0.66 -22.95 54.33
CA LYS A 812 -0.34 -23.58 53.04
C LYS A 812 -1.23 -24.78 52.79
N LYS A 813 -2.08 -24.68 51.75
CA LYS A 813 -2.93 -25.78 51.30
C LYS A 813 -2.52 -26.20 49.89
N THR A 814 -2.19 -27.48 49.73
CA THR A 814 -1.81 -28.07 48.44
C THR A 814 -2.82 -29.14 48.06
N LEU A 815 -3.38 -29.01 46.86
CA LEU A 815 -4.32 -29.96 46.28
C LEU A 815 -3.66 -30.66 45.10
N PHE A 816 -3.71 -31.99 45.10
CA PHE A 816 -3.23 -32.83 44.01
C PHE A 816 -4.43 -33.31 43.21
N CYS A 817 -4.34 -33.28 41.89
CA CYS A 817 -5.38 -33.83 41.03
C CYS A 817 -4.79 -34.50 39.79
N GLY A 818 -5.42 -35.58 39.35
CA GLY A 818 -5.10 -36.27 38.10
C GLY A 818 -6.11 -35.90 37.02
N TRP A 819 -5.61 -35.64 35.81
CA TRP A 819 -6.42 -35.33 34.65
C TRP A 819 -6.11 -36.25 33.47
N SER A 820 -7.14 -36.64 32.75
CA SER A 820 -7.05 -37.34 31.47
C SER A 820 -7.46 -36.38 30.36
N SER A 821 -6.82 -36.42 29.19
CA SER A 821 -7.24 -35.58 28.06
C SER A 821 -7.21 -36.38 26.76
N PRO A 822 -8.32 -36.36 25.97
CA PRO A 822 -8.42 -37.13 24.74
C PRO A 822 -7.36 -36.72 23.71
N LEU A 823 -6.90 -35.46 23.78
CA LEU A 823 -5.89 -34.90 22.88
C LEU A 823 -4.50 -35.55 23.03
N TRP A 824 -4.21 -36.09 24.21
CA TRP A 824 -2.90 -36.68 24.54
C TRP A 824 -2.93 -38.21 24.60
N SER A 825 -4.11 -38.80 24.51
CA SER A 825 -4.32 -40.26 24.44
C SER A 825 -4.11 -40.88 23.05
N GLN A 826 -3.93 -40.06 22.00
CA GLN A 826 -3.83 -40.53 20.60
C GLN A 826 -2.40 -40.50 20.01
N SER A 827 -1.36 -40.15 20.79
CA SER A 827 -0.02 -39.90 20.26
C SER A 827 0.86 -41.14 20.04
N ASP A 828 0.29 -42.35 19.89
CA ASP A 828 1.05 -43.57 19.55
C ASP A 828 0.42 -44.34 18.37
N SER A 829 0.15 -43.65 17.25
CA SER A 829 -0.19 -44.33 16.00
C SER A 829 0.42 -43.68 14.76
N ILE A 830 1.74 -43.50 14.75
CA ILE A 830 2.48 -43.38 13.49
C ILE A 830 3.62 -44.41 13.48
N ASN A 831 3.45 -45.38 12.58
CA ASN A 831 4.41 -46.37 12.08
C ASN A 831 4.78 -47.56 12.96
N ILE A 832 3.97 -48.63 12.88
CA ILE A 832 4.52 -49.99 12.80
C ILE A 832 3.75 -50.78 11.74
N ASN A 833 4.43 -51.09 10.64
CA ASN A 833 4.10 -52.19 9.74
C ASN A 833 3.91 -53.47 10.55
N ASN A 834 2.81 -54.18 10.37
CA ASN A 834 2.83 -55.52 9.77
C ASN A 834 1.46 -56.20 9.82
N ASN A 835 1.22 -57.00 8.78
CA ASN A 835 0.47 -58.24 8.84
C ASN A 835 0.44 -58.87 10.24
N LEU A 836 -0.73 -59.31 10.70
CA LEU A 836 -0.95 -60.65 11.27
C LEU A 836 -2.47 -60.88 11.51
N PRO A 837 -2.96 -62.12 11.41
CA PRO A 837 -4.34 -62.47 11.72
C PRO A 837 -4.51 -62.88 13.20
N GLU A 838 -5.76 -62.70 13.64
CA GLU A 838 -6.52 -63.31 14.74
C GLU A 838 -5.89 -63.67 16.10
N LYS A 839 -6.62 -63.16 17.11
CA LYS A 839 -6.93 -63.73 18.43
C LYS A 839 -5.75 -63.88 19.41
N THR A 840 -5.74 -62.98 20.39
CA THR A 840 -5.67 -63.42 21.78
C THR A 840 -6.29 -62.39 22.73
N GLN A 841 -6.99 -62.97 23.71
CA GLN A 841 -7.77 -62.43 24.81
C GLN A 841 -7.30 -61.09 25.44
N ILE A 842 -8.33 -60.30 25.73
CA ILE A 842 -8.38 -59.23 26.73
C ILE A 842 -7.67 -59.66 28.03
N LYS A 843 -6.62 -58.91 28.39
CA LYS A 843 -6.22 -58.69 29.79
C LYS A 843 -6.02 -57.21 30.02
N SER A 844 -6.82 -56.70 30.93
CA SER A 844 -6.82 -55.36 31.50
C SER A 844 -5.49 -55.02 32.17
N LEU A 845 -4.77 -54.05 31.61
CA LEU A 845 -3.92 -53.11 32.35
C LEU A 845 -3.93 -51.80 31.55
N SER A 846 -4.75 -50.84 31.98
CA SER A 846 -4.60 -49.46 31.52
C SER A 846 -3.23 -48.97 32.01
N ASN A 847 -2.29 -48.79 31.09
CA ASN A 847 -1.00 -48.22 31.41
C ASN A 847 -1.23 -46.82 32.01
N LYS A 848 -0.66 -46.58 33.21
CA LYS A 848 -0.59 -45.27 33.90
C LYS A 848 0.18 -44.18 33.13
N SER A 849 0.42 -44.36 31.83
CA SER A 849 1.27 -43.46 31.04
C SER A 849 0.55 -42.19 30.58
N ASP A 850 -0.78 -42.11 30.69
CA ASP A 850 -1.58 -41.02 30.10
C ASP A 850 -2.16 -39.97 31.05
N GLU A 851 -1.78 -40.03 32.32
CA GLU A 851 -2.28 -39.15 33.35
C GLU A 851 -1.44 -37.86 33.47
N ILE A 852 -2.12 -36.70 33.47
CA ILE A 852 -1.50 -35.40 33.71
C ILE A 852 -1.62 -35.07 35.19
N HIS A 853 -0.48 -35.06 35.89
CA HIS A 853 -0.47 -34.74 37.32
C HIS A 853 -0.50 -33.22 37.55
N CYS A 854 -1.50 -32.76 38.28
CA CYS A 854 -1.70 -31.36 38.57
C CYS A 854 -1.53 -31.08 40.06
N THR A 855 -0.71 -30.09 40.39
CA THR A 855 -0.54 -29.60 41.77
C THR A 855 -1.06 -28.17 41.84
N ILE A 856 -1.99 -27.90 42.74
CA ILE A 856 -2.50 -26.57 43.02
C ILE A 856 -2.04 -26.18 44.44
N SER A 857 -1.08 -25.27 44.53
CA SER A 857 -0.61 -24.73 45.80
C SER A 857 -1.23 -23.36 46.06
N SER A 858 -1.64 -23.14 47.30
CA SER A 858 -2.17 -21.86 47.76
C SER A 858 -1.46 -21.38 49.02
N GLU A 859 -1.13 -20.09 49.04
CA GLU A 859 -0.48 -19.40 50.15
C GLU A 859 -1.18 -18.05 50.37
N PHE A 860 -1.43 -17.67 51.62
CA PHE A 860 -2.04 -16.39 51.94
C PHE A 860 -0.99 -15.27 51.96
N VAL A 861 -1.18 -14.22 51.16
CA VAL A 861 -0.22 -13.11 50.97
C VAL A 861 -0.95 -11.76 51.01
N SER A 862 -0.21 -10.64 51.10
CA SER A 862 -0.82 -9.31 50.91
C SER A 862 -1.28 -9.12 49.45
N TRP A 863 -2.35 -8.34 49.21
CA TRP A 863 -2.94 -8.21 47.87
C TRP A 863 -2.00 -7.74 46.77
N ASP A 864 -1.04 -6.88 47.10
CA ASP A 864 0.01 -6.40 46.19
C ASP A 864 0.95 -7.52 45.73
N LYS A 865 0.97 -8.64 46.46
CA LYS A 865 1.76 -9.84 46.17
C LYS A 865 0.92 -10.99 45.63
N ALA A 866 -0.40 -10.85 45.55
CA ALA A 866 -1.28 -11.90 45.04
C ALA A 866 -1.10 -12.07 43.53
N PHE A 867 -0.85 -13.31 43.09
CA PHE A 867 -0.78 -13.66 41.66
C PHE A 867 -1.27 -15.08 41.43
N ILE A 868 -1.59 -15.38 40.17
CA ILE A 868 -1.80 -16.74 39.70
C ILE A 868 -0.74 -17.08 38.66
N GLN A 869 -0.14 -18.25 38.78
CA GLN A 869 0.83 -18.76 37.83
C GLN A 869 0.52 -20.22 37.50
N PHE A 870 0.54 -20.54 36.21
CA PHE A 870 0.45 -21.89 35.70
C PHE A 870 1.76 -22.26 35.04
N ASP A 871 2.40 -23.33 35.52
CA ASP A 871 3.57 -23.91 34.89
C ASP A 871 3.18 -25.23 34.23
N PHE A 872 3.19 -25.25 32.90
CA PHE A 872 2.90 -26.41 32.06
C PHE A 872 4.21 -27.10 31.69
N HIS A 873 4.36 -28.36 32.08
CA HIS A 873 5.57 -29.16 31.85
C HIS A 873 5.35 -30.15 30.72
N CYS A 874 6.05 -29.92 29.62
CA CYS A 874 6.02 -30.74 28.41
C CYS A 874 7.38 -31.36 28.15
N ASP A 875 7.45 -32.40 27.32
CA ASP A 875 8.71 -33.11 27.02
C ASP A 875 9.88 -32.18 26.61
N ASN A 876 9.62 -31.17 25.79
CA ASN A 876 10.67 -30.30 25.23
C ASN A 876 10.62 -28.85 25.71
N CYS A 877 9.67 -28.49 26.58
CA CYS A 877 9.57 -27.15 27.11
C CYS A 877 8.81 -27.05 28.44
N THR A 878 9.09 -25.99 29.18
CA THR A 878 8.25 -25.52 30.28
C THR A 878 7.66 -24.18 29.90
N LEU A 879 6.34 -24.08 29.93
CA LEU A 879 5.64 -22.80 29.77
C LEU A 879 5.20 -22.31 31.15
N SER A 880 5.47 -21.05 31.45
CA SER A 880 4.99 -20.39 32.66
C SER A 880 4.08 -19.23 32.24
N LEU A 881 2.82 -19.31 32.64
CA LEU A 881 1.81 -18.29 32.40
C LEU A 881 1.46 -17.64 33.73
N ARG A 882 1.92 -16.41 33.94
CA ARG A 882 1.71 -15.64 35.18
C ARG A 882 0.77 -14.46 34.93
N LYS A 883 -0.23 -14.26 35.79
CA LYS A 883 -1.08 -13.06 35.79
C LYS A 883 -0.51 -12.05 36.79
N GLU A 884 -0.22 -10.85 36.31
CA GLU A 884 0.14 -9.69 37.13
C GLU A 884 -0.82 -8.55 36.80
N GLY A 885 -1.83 -8.33 37.66
CA GLY A 885 -2.92 -7.39 37.38
C GLY A 885 -3.68 -7.73 36.08
N PRO A 886 -3.83 -6.78 35.12
CA PRO A 886 -4.52 -7.03 33.85
C PRO A 886 -3.64 -7.65 32.76
N ILE A 887 -2.36 -7.94 33.02
CA ILE A 887 -1.40 -8.44 32.03
C ILE A 887 -1.08 -9.90 32.34
N TRP A 888 -1.06 -10.72 31.29
CA TRP A 888 -0.51 -12.07 31.33
C TRP A 888 0.91 -12.05 30.80
N ILE A 889 1.83 -12.63 31.56
CA ILE A 889 3.22 -12.84 31.16
C ILE A 889 3.35 -14.31 30.81
N LEU A 890 3.61 -14.59 29.52
CA LEU A 890 3.90 -15.93 29.02
C LEU A 890 5.41 -16.07 28.83
N LEU A 891 6.00 -17.00 29.58
CA LEU A 891 7.40 -17.37 29.52
C LEU A 891 7.54 -18.79 28.98
N ILE A 892 8.24 -18.95 27.87
CA ILE A 892 8.49 -20.26 27.25
C ILE A 892 9.97 -20.58 27.41
N ARG A 893 10.27 -21.68 28.10
CA ARG A 893 11.65 -22.17 28.29
C ARG A 893 11.82 -23.49 27.54
N THR A 894 12.70 -23.49 26.56
CA THR A 894 13.15 -24.70 25.86
C THR A 894 14.62 -24.98 26.22
N SER A 895 15.15 -26.12 25.81
CA SER A 895 16.59 -26.43 25.97
C SER A 895 17.52 -25.46 25.22
N LYS A 896 17.00 -24.71 24.23
CA LYS A 896 17.79 -23.85 23.33
C LYS A 896 17.55 -22.35 23.49
N ALA A 897 16.40 -21.94 24.01
CA ALA A 897 15.99 -20.53 24.05
C ALA A 897 14.96 -20.24 25.14
N ARG A 898 14.88 -18.96 25.52
CA ARG A 898 13.86 -18.39 26.41
C ARG A 898 13.10 -17.30 25.67
N TYR A 899 11.78 -17.37 25.67
CA TYR A 899 10.89 -16.36 25.08
C TYR A 899 9.98 -15.78 26.15
N GLU A 900 9.77 -14.46 26.10
CA GLU A 900 8.85 -13.75 26.98
C GLU A 900 7.88 -12.94 26.12
N SER A 901 6.59 -13.07 26.40
CA SER A 901 5.54 -12.29 25.75
C SER A 901 4.59 -11.73 26.80
N LYS A 902 4.25 -10.46 26.68
CA LYS A 902 3.21 -9.81 27.49
C LYS A 902 1.91 -9.83 26.70
N ILE A 903 0.98 -10.66 27.12
CA ILE A 903 -0.38 -10.74 26.56
C ILE A 903 -1.24 -9.77 27.34
N GLN A 904 -1.49 -8.59 26.77
CA GLN A 904 -2.47 -7.66 27.32
C GLN A 904 -3.86 -8.27 27.15
N CYS A 905 -4.62 -8.40 28.24
CA CYS A 905 -5.93 -9.02 28.20
C CYS A 905 -6.93 -8.05 27.52
N VAL A 906 -7.00 -8.09 26.18
CA VAL A 906 -7.97 -7.32 25.37
C VAL A 906 -9.40 -7.57 25.87
N GLY A 907 -9.65 -8.75 26.46
CA GLY A 907 -10.94 -9.14 27.04
C GLY A 907 -11.44 -8.28 28.20
N LEU A 908 -10.58 -7.74 29.08
CA LEU A 908 -11.03 -6.90 30.21
C LEU A 908 -11.41 -5.48 29.75
N GLN A 909 -10.62 -4.86 28.88
CA GLN A 909 -10.99 -3.58 28.25
C GLN A 909 -12.23 -3.74 27.37
N THR A 910 -12.34 -4.82 26.58
CA THR A 910 -13.53 -5.09 25.76
C THR A 910 -14.76 -5.39 26.62
N ALA A 911 -14.61 -6.08 27.76
CA ALA A 911 -15.69 -6.34 28.71
C ALA A 911 -16.17 -5.04 29.39
N ASN A 912 -15.24 -4.17 29.78
CA ASN A 912 -15.56 -2.85 30.32
C ASN A 912 -16.15 -1.92 29.26
N GLU A 913 -15.64 -1.94 28.03
CA GLU A 913 -16.21 -1.21 26.89
C GLU A 913 -17.61 -1.72 26.57
N ARG A 914 -17.83 -3.04 26.63
CA ARG A 914 -19.14 -3.67 26.43
C ARG A 914 -20.09 -3.35 27.57
N PHE A 915 -19.67 -3.42 28.83
CA PHE A 915 -20.48 -3.00 29.98
C PHE A 915 -20.90 -1.54 29.84
N ARG A 916 -19.96 -0.64 29.52
CA ARG A 916 -20.22 0.78 29.26
C ARG A 916 -21.18 0.99 28.08
N LYS A 917 -20.96 0.31 26.96
CA LYS A 917 -21.82 0.41 25.76
C LYS A 917 -23.22 -0.10 26.08
N LEU A 918 -23.32 -1.26 26.74
CA LEU A 918 -24.60 -1.83 27.17
C LEU A 918 -25.32 -0.95 28.19
N CYS A 919 -24.64 -0.26 29.10
CA CYS A 919 -25.28 0.68 30.02
C CYS A 919 -25.83 1.91 29.28
N LYS A 920 -25.08 2.43 28.30
CA LYS A 920 -25.46 3.66 27.55
C LYS A 920 -26.53 3.43 26.49
N ASP A 921 -26.48 2.29 25.80
CA ASP A 921 -27.40 1.94 24.71
C ASP A 921 -28.50 0.98 25.19
N TYR A 922 -28.71 0.86 26.51
CA TYR A 922 -29.63 -0.11 27.10
C TYR A 922 -31.08 0.14 26.65
N SER A 923 -31.62 -0.77 25.85
CA SER A 923 -33.07 -0.91 25.63
C SER A 923 -33.59 -2.11 26.43
N PRO A 924 -34.56 -1.94 27.35
CA PRO A 924 -35.13 -3.03 28.13
C PRO A 924 -35.68 -4.19 27.28
N GLU A 925 -36.12 -3.90 26.06
CA GLU A 925 -36.73 -4.86 25.13
C GLU A 925 -35.71 -5.79 24.45
N GLN A 926 -34.41 -5.44 24.49
CA GLN A 926 -33.32 -6.18 23.83
C GLN A 926 -32.43 -6.97 24.80
N TYR A 927 -32.73 -6.94 26.11
CA TYR A 927 -31.91 -7.61 27.12
C TYR A 927 -32.04 -9.14 27.02
N ASN A 928 -30.96 -9.82 26.62
CA ASN A 928 -30.84 -11.28 26.73
C ASN A 928 -29.97 -11.63 27.93
N ILE A 929 -30.41 -12.56 28.78
CA ILE A 929 -29.60 -13.04 29.90
C ILE A 929 -28.27 -13.67 29.44
N LYS A 930 -28.22 -14.15 28.18
CA LYS A 930 -26.99 -14.63 27.52
C LYS A 930 -25.99 -13.51 27.18
N ASP A 931 -26.40 -12.24 27.22
CA ASP A 931 -25.49 -11.10 27.11
C ASP A 931 -24.71 -10.83 28.42
N SER A 932 -25.13 -11.44 29.54
CA SER A 932 -24.33 -11.57 30.74
C SER A 932 -23.25 -12.64 30.50
N ILE A 933 -22.01 -12.19 30.38
CA ILE A 933 -20.88 -12.97 29.82
C ILE A 933 -20.48 -14.16 30.71
N GLY A 934 -20.89 -14.21 31.98
CA GLY A 934 -20.48 -15.25 32.93
C GLY A 934 -21.24 -16.58 32.87
N ILE A 935 -22.48 -16.60 32.37
CA ILE A 935 -23.42 -17.72 32.57
C ILE A 935 -23.04 -18.98 31.76
N SER A 936 -22.51 -18.84 30.55
CA SER A 936 -22.39 -19.99 29.63
C SER A 936 -21.23 -20.94 29.93
N ALA A 937 -20.05 -20.43 30.33
CA ALA A 937 -18.86 -21.28 30.46
C ALA A 937 -18.83 -22.08 31.77
N TRP A 938 -19.28 -21.48 32.88
CA TRP A 938 -19.32 -22.13 34.20
C TRP A 938 -20.38 -23.22 34.27
N TRP A 939 -21.57 -22.93 33.75
CA TRP A 939 -22.65 -23.90 33.71
C TRP A 939 -22.28 -25.06 32.78
N ASP A 940 -21.70 -24.82 31.60
CA ASP A 940 -21.20 -25.89 30.71
C ASP A 940 -20.12 -26.74 31.39
N ALA A 941 -19.17 -26.14 32.13
CA ALA A 941 -18.12 -26.88 32.84
C ALA A 941 -18.68 -27.73 33.99
N ILE A 942 -19.62 -27.19 34.77
CA ILE A 942 -20.30 -27.92 35.86
C ILE A 942 -21.26 -29.00 35.32
N GLU A 943 -21.93 -28.73 34.21
CA GLU A 943 -22.88 -29.66 33.60
C GLU A 943 -22.17 -30.80 32.88
N LYS A 944 -21.00 -30.54 32.28
CA LYS A 944 -20.11 -31.59 31.75
C LYS A 944 -19.39 -32.34 32.86
N SER A 945 -19.04 -31.71 33.98
CA SER A 945 -18.47 -32.40 35.15
C SER A 945 -19.46 -33.31 35.87
N LYS A 946 -20.78 -33.10 35.72
CA LYS A 946 -21.82 -34.07 36.15
C LYS A 946 -21.73 -35.43 35.41
N GLN A 947 -20.99 -35.52 34.31
CA GLN A 947 -20.67 -36.79 33.64
C GLN A 947 -19.37 -37.44 34.16
N SER A 948 -18.65 -36.77 35.08
CA SER A 948 -17.47 -37.28 35.79
C SER A 948 -17.85 -37.76 37.21
N PRO A 949 -17.13 -38.71 37.83
CA PRO A 949 -17.53 -39.37 39.09
C PRO A 949 -17.53 -38.47 40.33
N ILE A 950 -17.21 -37.18 40.20
CA ILE A 950 -17.05 -36.28 41.33
C ILE A 950 -18.38 -35.58 41.62
N HIS A 951 -19.19 -36.18 42.48
CA HIS A 951 -20.15 -35.43 43.27
C HIS A 951 -19.36 -34.51 44.21
N PHE A 952 -19.29 -33.22 43.91
CA PHE A 952 -19.05 -32.22 44.96
C PHE A 952 -20.26 -32.25 45.90
N SER A 953 -20.24 -33.17 46.86
CA SER A 953 -21.16 -33.15 47.99
C SER A 953 -20.76 -31.97 48.87
N TYR A 954 -21.33 -30.80 48.57
CA TYR A 954 -21.41 -29.73 49.55
C TYR A 954 -22.29 -30.24 50.70
N LYS A 955 -21.71 -30.32 51.89
CA LYS A 955 -22.47 -30.34 53.14
C LYS A 955 -22.14 -29.09 53.92
#